data_AF-A0A0D6SA67-F1
#
_entry.id   AF-A0A0D6SA67-F1
#
_cell.length_a   1.000
_cell.length_b   1.000
_cell.length_c   1.000
_cell.angle_alpha   90.00
_cell.angle_beta   90.00
_cell.angle_gamma   90.00
#
_symmetry.space_group_name_H-M   'P 1'
#
loop_
_entity.id
_entity.type
_entity.pdbx_description
1 polymer ?
#
loop_
_entity_poly.entity_id
_entity_poly.type
_entity_poly.pdbx_seq_one_letter_code
_entity_poly.pdbx_strand_id
1 'polypeptide(L)'
;MSDTTKVKNWSFPFKPKAGKLDPIQHLTAMAQASGGYYPVGANGQWHGGVHFDGNTEAVFDQSQVCCIADGEVIAYRIDTRHPESQYFTSAGASFNAVFSRSFVLVKHHLEAPAKPTAAGTVPEPPPSLTFFSLYMHLLNWEGYTGTNAPNPPAFMGETLYKVKADKATDPVKGLRIRAEPRTGRVVALIPKGSKVRVGDAHPIHSGWYRLLAVVEGRTLPAVAITENMWVFPGEMEQTAEAGIFLVGERASDQEPTLAPEKGLNVRKNGNGRRDDPIVGVLPLGATFRLESSTGTYCKLKEIVDGKDIAPLSPDSAGNIQGFVHLGSLESTRSAPEPNKVYVLPTPHPIKAGELIGHLGHYQNENDRSPQRLLHLEVFSCEDVPAFIAKSQAWAAGLPDEQKTLLKVHKNASKLIPHRDDINASNPPKISDAGTTVGVDLIIPQSLLDELPADSKLQENTTLPGSATPTTTRWWRLDNLLADSNGNPISGWLAEQDLITTRHSPWEWEGYDFIQETGSPVGKATYFYEAWRRLTNEESANYRALVSQEDQGPIKARLYDIIRPGGAKGLLTAQEIGPALAKPWHAQSIAQLVTHYESEWYWKPDKWDELDPLMGHLPGIDPNLNWASEKERIKKLCWWAEMADKHGISDDGKAWHFQPCAFLINLNQATKKPPLIKQGRVTFDAEGNDIPTSPFFSRVIHWPGNTLSGVTIGRGYDMGFRTEQEIYNHMTGAGIEHEQASKIAQAYEKQGTNAQHFVINNKESIGEITNEQQINLFNLIYPVYVERAIENYNHWTANEPDRVEWPDLNQTIRDILVDFVYQGFTKGANPMKAGMRNNKEELINYIENTQAISQYEPGRNRANYLRNN
;
A
#
# COMPACT_ATOMS: atom_id res chain seq x y z
N MET A 1 4.50 8.90 -24.78
CA MET A 1 4.95 9.12 -23.40
C MET A 1 3.81 8.69 -22.52
N SER A 2 3.92 7.59 -21.77
CA SER A 2 2.96 7.34 -20.69
C SER A 2 3.32 8.32 -19.58
N ASP A 3 2.41 9.22 -19.22
CA ASP A 3 2.53 10.02 -18.01
C ASP A 3 2.40 9.05 -16.83
N THR A 4 3.51 8.42 -16.44
CA THR A 4 3.58 7.64 -15.21
C THR A 4 3.09 8.55 -14.09
N THR A 5 2.03 8.14 -13.39
CA THR A 5 1.38 8.99 -12.40
C THR A 5 2.37 9.30 -11.28
N LYS A 6 2.53 10.59 -10.94
CA LYS A 6 3.44 11.01 -9.87
C LYS A 6 3.15 10.29 -8.56
N VAL A 7 4.21 10.01 -7.80
CA VAL A 7 4.11 9.41 -6.47
C VAL A 7 3.31 10.34 -5.55
N LYS A 8 2.26 9.81 -4.93
CA LYS A 8 1.47 10.52 -3.90
C LYS A 8 1.54 9.81 -2.55
N ASN A 9 1.61 8.48 -2.58
CA ASN A 9 1.63 7.65 -1.38
C ASN A 9 2.91 6.83 -1.31
N TRP A 10 3.29 6.50 -0.07
CA TRP A 10 4.46 5.71 0.28
C TRP A 10 4.09 4.63 1.30
N SER A 11 4.75 3.49 1.22
CA SER A 11 4.58 2.38 2.16
C SER A 11 5.92 1.67 2.36
N PHE A 12 6.14 1.11 3.55
CA PHE A 12 7.21 0.13 3.72
C PHE A 12 6.83 -1.19 3.03
N PRO A 13 7.82 -1.99 2.56
CA PRO A 13 7.56 -3.26 1.89
C PRO A 13 6.92 -4.32 2.81
N PHE A 14 7.09 -4.16 4.12
CA PHE A 14 6.47 -4.97 5.17
C PHE A 14 5.89 -4.07 6.26
N LYS A 15 4.81 -4.53 6.88
CA LYS A 15 4.26 -3.88 8.08
C LYS A 15 5.11 -4.25 9.31
N PRO A 16 5.14 -3.43 10.35
CA PRO A 16 5.63 -3.86 11.67
C PRO A 16 4.88 -5.10 12.15
N LYS A 17 5.60 -6.07 12.73
CA LYS A 17 5.00 -7.29 13.29
C LYS A 17 4.16 -7.03 14.54
N ALA A 18 4.56 -6.02 15.32
CA ALA A 18 3.82 -5.57 16.50
C ALA A 18 3.93 -4.05 16.64
N GLY A 19 2.84 -3.42 17.07
CA GLY A 19 2.79 -1.98 17.32
C GLY A 19 3.09 -1.13 16.08
N LYS A 20 3.72 0.02 16.33
CA LYS A 20 4.25 0.90 15.28
C LYS A 20 5.77 0.95 15.44
N LEU A 21 6.47 1.07 14.32
CA LEU A 21 7.89 1.38 14.30
C LEU A 21 8.05 2.84 13.92
N ASP A 22 8.86 3.58 14.67
CA ASP A 22 9.22 4.93 14.26
C ASP A 22 10.15 4.89 13.02
N PRO A 23 10.30 6.00 12.28
CA PRO A 23 11.13 6.03 11.09
C PRO A 23 12.59 5.58 11.31
N ILE A 24 13.21 5.93 12.43
CA ILE A 24 14.61 5.58 12.71
C ILE A 24 14.75 4.10 13.10
N GLN A 25 13.76 3.55 13.80
CA GLN A 25 13.68 2.11 14.09
C GLN A 25 13.61 1.26 12.82
N HIS A 26 12.97 1.73 11.75
CA HIS A 26 12.99 1.02 10.46
C HIS A 26 14.42 0.90 9.89
N LEU A 27 15.29 1.90 10.12
CA LEU A 27 16.69 1.84 9.69
C LEU A 27 17.50 0.93 10.59
N THR A 28 17.38 1.07 11.91
CA THR A 28 18.20 0.28 12.84
C THR A 28 17.81 -1.19 12.88
N ALA A 29 16.56 -1.52 12.55
CA ALA A 29 16.11 -2.91 12.35
C ALA A 29 16.89 -3.63 11.24
N MET A 30 17.43 -2.89 10.25
CA MET A 30 18.25 -3.49 9.19
C MET A 30 19.59 -4.02 9.70
N ALA A 31 20.01 -3.68 10.92
CA ALA A 31 21.16 -4.30 11.58
C ALA A 31 20.95 -5.79 11.87
N GLN A 32 19.70 -6.27 11.87
CA GLN A 32 19.36 -7.68 12.12
C GLN A 32 19.48 -8.53 10.85
N ALA A 33 19.49 -7.92 9.66
CA ALA A 33 19.62 -8.66 8.41
C ALA A 33 20.97 -9.40 8.35
N SER A 34 20.95 -10.63 7.86
CA SER A 34 22.13 -11.48 7.69
C SER A 34 22.59 -11.62 6.25
N GLY A 35 21.67 -11.49 5.28
CA GLY A 35 21.98 -11.69 3.87
C GLY A 35 22.84 -10.61 3.22
N GLY A 36 23.00 -9.44 3.87
CA GLY A 36 23.85 -8.35 3.40
C GLY A 36 23.39 -6.98 3.90
N TYR A 37 24.31 -6.01 3.89
CA TYR A 37 24.04 -4.63 4.28
C TYR A 37 24.21 -3.68 3.09
N TYR A 38 23.45 -2.59 3.08
CA TYR A 38 23.73 -1.47 2.18
C TYR A 38 24.88 -0.62 2.77
N PRO A 39 25.86 -0.14 1.98
CA PRO A 39 26.13 -0.42 0.56
C PRO A 39 27.14 -1.59 0.31
N VAL A 40 27.47 -2.36 1.36
CA VAL A 40 28.47 -3.44 1.30
C VAL A 40 27.90 -4.73 1.88
N GLY A 41 27.82 -5.77 1.04
CA GLY A 41 27.30 -7.07 1.40
C GLY A 41 28.15 -7.81 2.44
N ALA A 42 27.60 -8.88 3.02
CA ALA A 42 28.31 -9.69 4.01
C ALA A 42 29.60 -10.36 3.46
N ASN A 43 29.67 -10.53 2.14
CA ASN A 43 30.83 -11.02 1.39
C ASN A 43 31.84 -9.91 1.01
N GLY A 44 31.64 -8.67 1.48
CA GLY A 44 32.48 -7.52 1.18
C GLY A 44 32.34 -6.94 -0.22
N GLN A 45 31.40 -7.44 -1.03
CA GLN A 45 31.09 -6.89 -2.35
C GLN A 45 30.18 -5.67 -2.25
N TRP A 46 30.14 -4.89 -3.32
CA TRP A 46 29.12 -3.87 -3.54
C TRP A 46 27.73 -4.50 -3.40
N HIS A 47 26.82 -3.83 -2.70
CA HIS A 47 25.45 -4.27 -2.52
C HIS A 47 24.46 -3.10 -2.66
N GLY A 48 23.63 -3.13 -3.71
CA GLY A 48 22.76 -2.02 -4.10
C GLY A 48 21.44 -1.92 -3.34
N GLY A 49 21.15 -2.89 -2.48
CA GLY A 49 19.86 -3.04 -1.82
C GLY A 49 19.95 -3.42 -0.35
N VAL A 50 18.82 -3.88 0.17
CA VAL A 50 18.70 -4.41 1.52
C VAL A 50 17.97 -5.75 1.51
N HIS A 51 18.29 -6.57 2.50
CA HIS A 51 17.68 -7.88 2.67
C HIS A 51 16.66 -7.88 3.81
N PHE A 52 15.53 -8.56 3.57
CA PHE A 52 14.60 -8.97 4.62
C PHE A 52 14.56 -10.50 4.65
N ASP A 53 15.11 -11.07 5.72
CA ASP A 53 15.35 -12.49 5.90
C ASP A 53 14.74 -13.01 7.21
N GLY A 54 15.09 -14.22 7.61
CA GLY A 54 14.58 -14.80 8.86
C GLY A 54 14.96 -14.01 10.11
N ASN A 55 16.02 -13.21 10.09
CA ASN A 55 16.45 -12.44 11.26
C ASN A 55 15.71 -11.10 11.38
N THR A 56 15.13 -10.59 10.29
CA THR A 56 14.28 -9.39 10.34
C THR A 56 12.81 -9.71 10.66
N GLU A 57 12.43 -10.98 10.67
CA GLU A 57 11.05 -11.43 10.90
C GLU A 57 10.53 -11.17 12.31
N ALA A 58 11.42 -10.86 13.28
CA ALA A 58 11.03 -10.45 14.62
C ALA A 58 10.42 -9.03 14.62
N VAL A 59 10.84 -8.19 13.67
CA VAL A 59 10.46 -6.78 13.57
C VAL A 59 9.38 -6.57 12.50
N PHE A 60 9.49 -7.27 11.36
CA PHE A 60 8.60 -7.08 10.22
C PHE A 60 7.69 -8.29 9.98
N ASP A 61 6.42 -8.03 9.67
CA ASP A 61 5.48 -9.03 9.17
C ASP A 61 5.80 -9.34 7.71
N GLN A 62 6.56 -10.41 7.52
CA GLN A 62 7.03 -10.90 6.22
C GLN A 62 6.03 -11.85 5.52
N SER A 63 4.74 -11.78 5.87
CA SER A 63 3.70 -12.60 5.23
C SER A 63 3.41 -12.22 3.77
N GLN A 64 3.59 -10.95 3.40
CA GLN A 64 3.40 -10.45 2.04
C GLN A 64 4.32 -9.26 1.75
N VAL A 65 4.77 -9.12 0.51
CA VAL A 65 5.61 -8.02 0.05
C VAL A 65 4.72 -6.96 -0.61
N CYS A 66 4.83 -5.71 -0.17
CA CYS A 66 4.04 -4.58 -0.67
C CYS A 66 4.86 -3.60 -1.51
N CYS A 67 4.19 -2.91 -2.44
CA CYS A 67 4.77 -1.85 -3.25
C CYS A 67 5.14 -0.65 -2.37
N ILE A 68 6.31 -0.06 -2.57
CA ILE A 68 6.83 0.97 -1.67
C ILE A 68 6.30 2.37 -1.98
N ALA A 69 5.79 2.58 -3.19
CA ALA A 69 5.31 3.86 -3.68
C ALA A 69 4.30 3.65 -4.81
N ASP A 70 3.46 4.65 -5.07
CA ASP A 70 2.64 4.63 -6.29
C ASP A 70 3.55 4.54 -7.53
N GLY A 71 3.14 3.78 -8.54
CA GLY A 71 3.95 3.61 -9.74
C GLY A 71 3.29 2.69 -10.76
N GLU A 72 4.13 2.12 -11.62
CA GLU A 72 3.70 1.20 -12.67
C GLU A 72 4.64 -0.01 -12.71
N VAL A 73 4.10 -1.22 -12.61
CA VAL A 73 4.85 -2.45 -12.87
C VAL A 73 5.17 -2.52 -14.35
N ILE A 74 6.46 -2.53 -14.70
CA ILE A 74 6.93 -2.53 -16.08
C ILE A 74 7.45 -3.90 -16.53
N ALA A 75 7.97 -4.69 -15.60
CA ALA A 75 8.44 -6.04 -15.87
C ALA A 75 8.35 -6.93 -14.64
N TYR A 76 8.20 -8.23 -14.86
CA TYR A 76 8.39 -9.24 -13.83
C TYR A 76 8.98 -10.52 -14.42
N ARG A 77 9.56 -11.36 -13.57
CA ARG A 77 9.84 -12.77 -13.89
C ARG A 77 9.19 -13.61 -12.81
N ILE A 78 8.51 -14.68 -13.21
CA ILE A 78 7.99 -15.69 -12.28
C ILE A 78 8.37 -17.06 -12.79
N ASP A 79 9.15 -17.80 -12.00
CA ASP A 79 9.50 -19.16 -12.36
C ASP A 79 8.34 -20.12 -12.08
N THR A 80 8.21 -21.20 -12.87
CA THR A 80 7.30 -22.30 -12.52
C THR A 80 7.73 -22.94 -11.21
N ARG A 81 9.03 -23.26 -11.12
CA ARG A 81 9.74 -23.80 -9.96
C ARG A 81 11.04 -23.06 -9.76
N HIS A 82 11.44 -22.84 -8.52
CA HIS A 82 12.76 -22.29 -8.25
C HIS A 82 13.85 -23.21 -8.84
N PRO A 83 14.82 -22.68 -9.60
CA PRO A 83 15.96 -23.45 -10.03
C PRO A 83 16.87 -23.81 -8.85
N GLU A 84 17.78 -24.74 -9.11
CA GLU A 84 18.78 -25.21 -8.17
C GLU A 84 20.19 -25.05 -8.77
N SER A 85 21.14 -24.73 -7.91
CA SER A 85 22.58 -24.79 -8.21
C SER A 85 23.16 -25.99 -7.46
N GLN A 86 23.96 -26.81 -8.14
CA GLN A 86 24.67 -27.90 -7.50
C GLN A 86 25.97 -27.38 -6.88
N TYR A 87 26.22 -27.70 -5.61
CA TYR A 87 27.47 -27.42 -4.92
C TYR A 87 28.01 -28.68 -4.26
N PHE A 88 29.28 -28.64 -3.88
CA PHE A 88 30.03 -29.71 -3.25
C PHE A 88 30.55 -29.24 -1.90
N THR A 89 30.29 -30.02 -0.85
CA THR A 89 30.86 -29.79 0.48
C THR A 89 32.36 -30.06 0.48
N SER A 90 33.08 -29.60 1.50
CA SER A 90 34.52 -29.95 1.69
C SER A 90 34.78 -31.45 1.82
N ALA A 91 33.76 -32.25 2.17
CA ALA A 91 33.82 -33.71 2.21
C ALA A 91 33.54 -34.37 0.84
N GLY A 92 33.31 -33.58 -0.21
CA GLY A 92 33.02 -34.04 -1.58
C GLY A 92 31.56 -34.42 -1.85
N ALA A 93 30.67 -34.37 -0.84
CA ALA A 93 29.25 -34.64 -1.04
C ALA A 93 28.57 -33.49 -1.79
N SER A 94 27.78 -33.81 -2.82
CA SER A 94 27.01 -32.81 -3.57
C SER A 94 25.65 -32.53 -2.94
N PHE A 95 25.18 -31.30 -3.02
CA PHE A 95 23.80 -30.90 -2.68
C PHE A 95 23.30 -29.85 -3.66
N ASN A 96 21.96 -29.75 -3.78
CA ASN A 96 21.31 -28.76 -4.62
C ASN A 96 20.77 -27.62 -3.76
N ALA A 97 21.23 -26.41 -4.03
CA ALA A 97 20.81 -25.21 -3.35
C ALA A 97 19.80 -24.45 -4.22
N VAL A 98 18.57 -24.36 -3.73
CA VAL A 98 17.48 -23.64 -4.39
C VAL A 98 17.71 -22.14 -4.37
N PHE A 99 17.34 -21.45 -5.45
CA PHE A 99 17.40 -19.99 -5.49
C PHE A 99 16.27 -19.40 -6.32
N SER A 100 15.60 -18.38 -5.81
CA SER A 100 14.56 -17.68 -6.55
C SER A 100 15.16 -16.65 -7.51
N ARG A 101 14.74 -16.76 -8.78
CA ARG A 101 14.97 -15.74 -9.82
C ARG A 101 13.75 -14.84 -10.04
N SER A 102 12.62 -15.13 -9.39
CA SER A 102 11.39 -14.36 -9.60
C SER A 102 11.58 -12.94 -9.06
N PHE A 103 11.10 -11.96 -9.83
CA PHE A 103 11.20 -10.55 -9.44
C PHE A 103 10.07 -9.72 -10.01
N VAL A 104 9.89 -8.52 -9.45
CA VAL A 104 9.02 -7.47 -9.98
C VAL A 104 9.82 -6.17 -10.03
N LEU A 105 9.69 -5.44 -11.15
CA LEU A 105 10.31 -4.15 -11.37
C LEU A 105 9.22 -3.09 -11.56
N VAL A 106 9.25 -2.06 -10.72
CA VAL A 106 8.28 -0.96 -10.70
C VAL A 106 8.98 0.33 -11.09
N LYS A 107 8.39 1.09 -12.02
CA LYS A 107 8.79 2.44 -12.39
C LYS A 107 7.97 3.46 -11.59
N HIS A 108 8.64 4.46 -11.07
CA HIS A 108 8.04 5.54 -10.29
C HIS A 108 8.42 6.91 -10.86
N HIS A 109 7.58 7.91 -10.59
CA HIS A 109 7.83 9.29 -10.96
C HIS A 109 7.77 10.19 -9.72
N LEU A 110 8.94 10.58 -9.23
CA LEU A 110 9.08 11.50 -8.10
C LEU A 110 8.98 12.95 -8.59
N GLU A 111 8.21 13.80 -7.92
CA GLU A 111 8.04 15.22 -8.26
C GLU A 111 7.93 16.06 -6.98
N ALA A 112 8.66 17.18 -6.92
CA ALA A 112 8.61 18.09 -5.78
C ALA A 112 7.23 18.79 -5.63
N PRO A 113 6.84 19.21 -4.40
CA PRO A 113 5.66 20.03 -4.19
C PRO A 113 5.72 21.31 -5.03
N ALA A 114 4.58 21.70 -5.58
CA ALA A 114 4.47 22.97 -6.29
C ALA A 114 4.67 24.15 -5.33
N LYS A 115 5.39 25.19 -5.80
CA LYS A 115 5.53 26.45 -5.07
C LYS A 115 4.20 27.23 -5.09
N PRO A 116 3.90 28.03 -4.05
CA PRO A 116 2.82 29.01 -4.13
C PRO A 116 3.04 29.93 -5.33
N THR A 117 2.05 30.01 -6.22
CA THR A 117 2.14 30.82 -7.44
C THR A 117 1.19 32.01 -7.32
N ALA A 118 1.66 33.23 -7.64
CA ALA A 118 0.82 34.42 -7.66
C ALA A 118 -0.23 34.33 -8.79
N ALA A 119 -1.40 34.92 -8.58
CA ALA A 119 -2.44 34.92 -9.61
C ALA A 119 -1.94 35.60 -10.89
N GLY A 120 -1.98 34.88 -12.03
CA GLY A 120 -1.60 35.40 -13.34
C GLY A 120 -0.21 35.00 -13.87
N THR A 121 0.60 34.25 -13.11
CA THR A 121 1.88 33.71 -13.60
C THR A 121 1.77 32.23 -13.99
N VAL A 122 2.45 31.82 -15.06
CA VAL A 122 2.57 30.40 -15.46
C VAL A 122 3.41 29.67 -14.40
N PRO A 123 2.91 28.58 -13.78
CA PRO A 123 3.68 27.83 -12.80
C PRO A 123 4.93 27.20 -13.43
N GLU A 124 6.08 27.39 -12.79
CA GLU A 124 7.29 26.64 -13.14
C GLU A 124 7.10 25.15 -12.80
N PRO A 125 7.52 24.20 -13.65
CA PRO A 125 7.41 22.78 -13.35
C PRO A 125 8.34 22.41 -12.18
N PRO A 126 7.87 21.65 -11.17
CA PRO A 126 8.74 21.18 -10.11
C PRO A 126 9.83 20.24 -10.63
N PRO A 127 11.00 20.16 -9.96
CA PRO A 127 12.00 19.14 -10.27
C PRO A 127 11.41 17.74 -10.06
N SER A 128 11.73 16.84 -10.98
CA SER A 128 11.26 15.46 -10.99
C SER A 128 12.38 14.47 -11.26
N LEU A 129 12.21 13.23 -10.81
CA LEU A 129 13.15 12.12 -11.01
C LEU A 129 12.38 10.84 -11.34
N THR A 130 12.81 10.12 -12.38
CA THR A 130 12.40 8.72 -12.57
C THR A 130 13.25 7.83 -11.69
N PHE A 131 12.61 6.99 -10.88
CA PHE A 131 13.30 5.96 -10.10
C PHE A 131 12.57 4.62 -10.21
N PHE A 132 13.25 3.56 -9.82
CA PHE A 132 12.78 2.18 -9.90
C PHE A 132 12.88 1.53 -8.54
N SER A 133 11.95 0.61 -8.26
CA SER A 133 12.09 -0.35 -7.17
C SER A 133 12.09 -1.77 -7.73
N LEU A 134 13.07 -2.56 -7.29
CA LEU A 134 13.26 -3.95 -7.68
C LEU A 134 13.04 -4.86 -6.47
N TYR A 135 12.14 -5.83 -6.63
CA TYR A 135 11.81 -6.83 -5.62
C TYR A 135 12.29 -8.19 -6.10
N MET A 136 13.44 -8.66 -5.60
CA MET A 136 14.08 -9.92 -6.00
C MET A 136 13.78 -11.05 -5.00
N HIS A 137 13.96 -12.28 -5.48
CA HIS A 137 13.77 -13.53 -4.74
C HIS A 137 12.33 -13.83 -4.33
N LEU A 138 11.35 -13.47 -5.17
CA LEU A 138 9.92 -13.69 -4.90
C LEU A 138 9.49 -15.16 -5.12
N LEU A 139 8.30 -15.53 -4.65
CA LEU A 139 7.72 -16.87 -4.77
C LEU A 139 7.53 -17.30 -6.25
N ASN A 140 7.67 -18.59 -6.53
CA ASN A 140 7.39 -19.20 -7.84
C ASN A 140 5.89 -19.49 -8.05
N TRP A 141 5.48 -19.76 -9.29
CA TRP A 141 4.08 -19.98 -9.64
C TRP A 141 3.45 -21.19 -8.95
N GLU A 142 4.18 -22.30 -8.76
CA GLU A 142 3.64 -23.47 -8.04
C GLU A 142 3.18 -23.11 -6.63
N GLY A 143 3.88 -22.18 -5.96
CA GLY A 143 3.52 -21.66 -4.65
C GLY A 143 2.19 -20.91 -4.60
N TYR A 144 1.69 -20.43 -5.74
CA TYR A 144 0.38 -19.79 -5.90
C TYR A 144 -0.75 -20.76 -6.29
N THR A 145 -0.43 -22.02 -6.60
CA THR A 145 -1.40 -23.00 -7.12
C THR A 145 -1.76 -24.11 -6.15
N GLY A 146 -1.05 -24.21 -5.02
CA GLY A 146 -1.28 -25.23 -3.99
C GLY A 146 -2.52 -24.96 -3.12
N THR A 147 -2.91 -25.96 -2.32
CA THR A 147 -3.96 -25.83 -1.30
C THR A 147 -3.54 -24.79 -0.25
N ASN A 148 -4.41 -23.81 0.04
CA ASN A 148 -4.13 -22.66 0.92
C ASN A 148 -2.98 -21.75 0.44
N ALA A 149 -2.66 -21.79 -0.87
CA ALA A 149 -1.72 -20.84 -1.45
C ALA A 149 -2.21 -19.40 -1.28
N PRO A 150 -1.29 -18.43 -1.10
CA PRO A 150 -1.65 -17.03 -1.14
C PRO A 150 -2.14 -16.62 -2.53
N ASN A 151 -2.80 -15.47 -2.63
CA ASN A 151 -3.21 -14.94 -3.93
C ASN A 151 -2.00 -14.37 -4.69
N PRO A 152 -1.88 -14.61 -6.00
CA PRO A 152 -0.88 -13.95 -6.82
C PRO A 152 -1.17 -12.45 -6.99
N PRO A 153 -0.14 -11.61 -7.23
CA PRO A 153 -0.29 -10.18 -7.50
C PRO A 153 -1.21 -9.87 -8.69
N ALA A 154 -1.84 -8.69 -8.67
CA ALA A 154 -2.88 -8.33 -9.63
C ALA A 154 -2.40 -8.12 -11.08
N PHE A 155 -1.09 -7.93 -11.28
CA PHE A 155 -0.46 -7.79 -12.59
C PHE A 155 0.02 -9.13 -13.17
N MET A 156 -0.02 -10.22 -12.39
CA MET A 156 0.38 -11.55 -12.85
C MET A 156 -0.83 -12.30 -13.42
N GLY A 157 -0.82 -12.47 -14.75
CA GLY A 157 -1.93 -13.12 -15.45
C GLY A 157 -3.21 -12.30 -15.47
N GLU A 158 -4.16 -12.73 -16.30
CA GLU A 158 -5.44 -12.08 -16.44
C GLU A 158 -6.39 -12.48 -15.31
N THR A 159 -7.28 -11.58 -14.89
CA THR A 159 -8.35 -11.92 -13.94
C THR A 159 -9.33 -12.89 -14.58
N LEU A 160 -9.51 -14.04 -13.93
CA LEU A 160 -10.54 -15.02 -14.23
C LEU A 160 -11.52 -15.10 -13.05
N TYR A 161 -12.71 -15.63 -13.28
CA TYR A 161 -13.72 -15.82 -12.24
C TYR A 161 -14.15 -17.28 -12.15
N LYS A 162 -14.46 -17.70 -10.92
CA LYS A 162 -15.04 -19.00 -10.57
C LYS A 162 -16.29 -18.78 -9.73
N VAL A 163 -17.20 -19.75 -9.75
CA VAL A 163 -18.35 -19.76 -8.84
C VAL A 163 -17.89 -20.16 -7.44
N LYS A 164 -18.25 -19.39 -6.41
CA LYS A 164 -17.98 -19.77 -5.02
C LYS A 164 -18.68 -21.08 -4.67
N ALA A 165 -17.99 -21.96 -3.94
CA ALA A 165 -18.51 -23.27 -3.57
C ALA A 165 -19.86 -23.21 -2.83
N ASP A 166 -20.04 -22.23 -1.94
CA ASP A 166 -21.28 -22.03 -1.17
C ASP A 166 -22.42 -21.40 -2.00
N LYS A 167 -22.12 -20.89 -3.20
CA LYS A 167 -23.08 -20.26 -4.12
C LYS A 167 -23.45 -21.14 -5.31
N ALA A 168 -22.74 -22.24 -5.53
CA ALA A 168 -23.04 -23.23 -6.56
C ALA A 168 -24.25 -24.12 -6.16
N THR A 169 -25.41 -23.52 -5.93
CA THR A 169 -26.60 -24.20 -5.37
C THR A 169 -27.74 -24.38 -6.36
N ASP A 170 -27.70 -23.71 -7.51
CA ASP A 170 -28.78 -23.70 -8.48
C ASP A 170 -28.82 -25.01 -9.29
N PRO A 171 -30.01 -25.64 -9.45
CA PRO A 171 -30.13 -26.89 -10.19
C PRO A 171 -30.02 -26.67 -11.69
N VAL A 172 -29.48 -27.67 -12.39
CA VAL A 172 -29.47 -27.69 -13.86
C VAL A 172 -30.91 -27.78 -14.38
N LYS A 173 -31.23 -26.91 -15.35
CA LYS A 173 -32.50 -26.91 -16.08
C LYS A 173 -32.24 -27.24 -17.54
N GLY A 174 -33.19 -27.90 -18.19
CA GLY A 174 -32.99 -28.30 -19.57
C GLY A 174 -34.18 -28.98 -20.22
N LEU A 175 -33.90 -29.61 -21.35
CA LEU A 175 -34.83 -30.36 -22.18
C LEU A 175 -34.78 -31.84 -21.80
N ARG A 176 -35.94 -32.42 -21.50
CA ARG A 176 -36.04 -33.86 -21.21
C ARG A 176 -35.90 -34.68 -22.48
N ILE A 177 -35.10 -35.73 -22.39
CA ILE A 177 -35.11 -36.85 -23.34
C ILE A 177 -36.02 -37.93 -22.78
N ARG A 178 -36.97 -38.42 -23.57
CA ARG A 178 -37.86 -39.52 -23.20
C ARG A 178 -37.67 -40.74 -24.08
N ALA A 179 -37.82 -41.92 -23.48
CA ALA A 179 -37.81 -43.20 -24.21
C ALA A 179 -39.03 -43.35 -25.14
N GLU A 180 -40.14 -42.71 -24.79
CA GLU A 180 -41.33 -42.56 -25.63
C GLU A 180 -41.91 -41.16 -25.48
N PRO A 181 -42.63 -40.62 -26.49
CA PRO A 181 -43.27 -39.32 -26.40
C PRO A 181 -44.22 -39.14 -25.20
N ARG A 182 -44.52 -37.88 -24.85
CA ARG A 182 -45.46 -37.47 -23.80
C ARG A 182 -45.11 -38.01 -22.40
N THR A 183 -45.74 -39.10 -21.98
CA THR A 183 -45.64 -39.66 -20.62
C THR A 183 -44.55 -40.73 -20.51
N GLY A 184 -43.79 -40.98 -21.58
CA GLY A 184 -42.67 -41.93 -21.54
C GLY A 184 -41.62 -41.54 -20.50
N ARG A 185 -40.91 -42.56 -19.99
CA ARG A 185 -39.86 -42.39 -18.96
C ARG A 185 -38.79 -41.40 -19.43
N VAL A 186 -38.45 -40.45 -18.57
CA VAL A 186 -37.32 -39.53 -18.78
C VAL A 186 -36.03 -40.32 -18.61
N VAL A 187 -35.14 -40.27 -19.60
CA VAL A 187 -33.89 -41.03 -19.61
C VAL A 187 -32.66 -40.15 -19.37
N ALA A 188 -32.73 -38.88 -19.76
CA ALA A 188 -31.68 -37.89 -19.53
C ALA A 188 -32.24 -36.47 -19.68
N LEU A 189 -31.47 -35.49 -19.20
CA LEU A 189 -31.71 -34.06 -19.37
C LEU A 189 -30.59 -33.47 -20.25
N ILE A 190 -30.95 -32.64 -21.22
CA ILE A 190 -29.99 -31.84 -22.00
C ILE A 190 -30.03 -30.42 -21.43
N PRO A 191 -28.93 -29.89 -20.84
CA PRO A 191 -28.97 -28.57 -20.21
C PRO A 191 -29.26 -27.43 -21.20
N LYS A 192 -29.87 -26.35 -20.70
CA LYS A 192 -30.11 -25.11 -21.48
C LYS A 192 -28.84 -24.58 -22.15
N GLY A 193 -29.01 -24.08 -23.36
CA GLY A 193 -27.93 -23.54 -24.21
C GLY A 193 -27.19 -24.60 -25.04
N SER A 194 -27.47 -25.90 -24.82
CA SER A 194 -26.96 -26.98 -25.67
C SER A 194 -27.57 -26.92 -27.08
N LYS A 195 -26.87 -27.44 -28.09
CA LYS A 195 -27.41 -27.60 -29.45
C LYS A 195 -27.66 -29.06 -29.75
N VAL A 196 -28.84 -29.35 -30.30
CA VAL A 196 -29.26 -30.71 -30.64
C VAL A 196 -29.69 -30.81 -32.08
N ARG A 197 -29.41 -31.96 -32.70
CA ARG A 197 -29.91 -32.31 -34.02
C ARG A 197 -31.10 -33.25 -33.87
N VAL A 198 -32.21 -32.91 -34.54
CA VAL A 198 -33.43 -33.73 -34.53
C VAL A 198 -33.79 -34.21 -35.93
N GLY A 199 -34.44 -35.36 -35.99
CA GLY A 199 -34.92 -36.00 -37.22
C GLY A 199 -36.43 -35.86 -37.36
N ASP A 200 -37.06 -36.92 -37.85
CA ASP A 200 -38.50 -36.94 -38.15
C ASP A 200 -39.37 -36.77 -36.91
N ALA A 201 -40.54 -36.15 -37.11
CA ALA A 201 -41.59 -36.06 -36.11
C ALA A 201 -42.20 -37.45 -35.85
N HIS A 202 -42.64 -37.70 -34.61
CA HIS A 202 -43.27 -38.96 -34.25
C HIS A 202 -44.58 -39.17 -35.03
N PRO A 203 -44.82 -40.35 -35.64
CA PRO A 203 -45.96 -40.58 -36.55
C PRO A 203 -47.34 -40.30 -35.92
N ILE A 204 -47.48 -40.56 -34.62
CA ILE A 204 -48.74 -40.41 -33.87
C ILE A 204 -48.74 -39.13 -33.00
N HIS A 205 -47.56 -38.62 -32.68
CA HIS A 205 -47.39 -37.56 -31.68
C HIS A 205 -46.57 -36.43 -32.32
N SER A 206 -47.15 -35.76 -33.31
CA SER A 206 -46.51 -34.75 -34.17
C SER A 206 -45.81 -33.59 -33.44
N GLY A 207 -46.06 -33.42 -32.14
CA GLY A 207 -45.33 -32.50 -31.26
C GLY A 207 -44.01 -33.06 -30.67
N TRP A 208 -43.53 -34.23 -31.09
CA TRP A 208 -42.31 -34.86 -30.58
C TRP A 208 -41.39 -35.27 -31.72
N TYR A 209 -40.10 -35.03 -31.56
CA TYR A 209 -39.10 -35.26 -32.61
C TYR A 209 -38.04 -36.23 -32.12
N ARG A 210 -37.53 -37.07 -33.02
CA ARG A 210 -36.44 -38.00 -32.71
C ARG A 210 -35.13 -37.23 -32.54
N LEU A 211 -34.47 -37.43 -31.40
CA LEU A 211 -33.13 -36.88 -31.14
C LEU A 211 -32.09 -37.70 -31.91
N LEU A 212 -31.31 -37.06 -32.77
CA LEU A 212 -30.25 -37.70 -33.56
C LEU A 212 -28.86 -37.50 -32.94
N ALA A 213 -28.59 -36.32 -32.39
CA ALA A 213 -27.32 -36.03 -31.74
C ALA A 213 -27.43 -34.82 -30.80
N VAL A 214 -26.57 -34.76 -29.80
CA VAL A 214 -26.19 -33.50 -29.14
C VAL A 214 -24.95 -32.98 -29.86
N VAL A 215 -25.10 -31.85 -30.55
CA VAL A 215 -24.05 -31.24 -31.38
C VAL A 215 -23.09 -30.43 -30.52
N GLU A 216 -23.61 -29.77 -29.49
CA GLU A 216 -22.86 -28.96 -28.53
C GLU A 216 -23.49 -29.13 -27.15
N GLY A 217 -22.67 -29.35 -26.11
CA GLY A 217 -23.12 -29.71 -24.77
C GLY A 217 -23.15 -31.22 -24.54
N ARG A 218 -23.94 -31.67 -23.55
CA ARG A 218 -23.98 -33.07 -23.11
C ARG A 218 -25.35 -33.50 -22.59
N THR A 219 -25.53 -34.80 -22.40
CA THR A 219 -26.68 -35.37 -21.68
C THR A 219 -26.33 -35.63 -20.21
N LEU A 220 -27.32 -35.49 -19.32
CA LEU A 220 -27.22 -35.78 -17.89
C LEU A 220 -28.26 -36.84 -17.48
N PRO A 221 -27.85 -38.08 -17.12
CA PRO A 221 -26.47 -38.59 -17.20
C PRO A 221 -26.04 -38.76 -18.66
N ALA A 222 -24.75 -38.98 -18.87
CA ALA A 222 -24.22 -39.29 -20.20
C ALA A 222 -24.84 -40.60 -20.71
N VAL A 223 -25.60 -40.50 -21.81
CA VAL A 223 -26.27 -41.63 -22.46
C VAL A 223 -25.98 -41.66 -23.95
N ALA A 224 -25.86 -42.87 -24.52
CA ALA A 224 -25.75 -43.05 -25.96
C ALA A 224 -27.10 -42.71 -26.63
N ILE A 225 -27.08 -41.88 -27.67
CA ILE A 225 -28.29 -41.53 -28.42
C ILE A 225 -28.70 -42.71 -29.29
N THR A 226 -29.94 -43.19 -29.10
CA THR A 226 -30.51 -44.33 -29.84
C THR A 226 -31.77 -43.91 -30.60
N GLU A 227 -32.30 -44.82 -31.41
CA GLU A 227 -33.48 -44.57 -32.26
C GLU A 227 -34.76 -44.24 -31.47
N ASN A 228 -34.82 -44.62 -30.19
CA ASN A 228 -35.97 -44.44 -29.29
C ASN A 228 -35.77 -43.29 -28.29
N MET A 229 -35.23 -42.16 -28.76
CA MET A 229 -35.04 -40.96 -27.93
C MET A 229 -35.79 -39.78 -28.51
N TRP A 230 -36.72 -39.24 -27.72
CA TRP A 230 -37.66 -38.23 -28.16
C TRP A 230 -37.53 -36.97 -27.33
N VAL A 231 -37.60 -35.82 -28.01
CA VAL A 231 -37.54 -34.48 -27.41
C VAL A 231 -38.73 -33.63 -27.87
N PHE A 232 -39.09 -32.65 -27.05
CA PHE A 232 -40.22 -31.75 -27.29
C PHE A 232 -39.74 -30.42 -27.92
N PRO A 233 -40.09 -30.11 -29.18
CA PRO A 233 -39.63 -28.89 -29.84
C PRO A 233 -40.15 -27.58 -29.26
N GLY A 234 -41.23 -27.58 -28.48
CA GLY A 234 -41.74 -26.36 -27.86
C GLY A 234 -40.78 -25.75 -26.81
N GLU A 235 -39.78 -26.51 -26.39
CA GLU A 235 -38.69 -26.10 -25.49
C GLU A 235 -37.39 -25.77 -26.23
N MET A 236 -37.39 -25.86 -27.55
CA MET A 236 -36.23 -25.64 -28.40
C MET A 236 -36.44 -24.42 -29.32
N GLU A 237 -35.34 -23.82 -29.75
CA GLU A 237 -35.30 -22.65 -30.63
C GLU A 237 -34.52 -23.00 -31.90
N GLN A 238 -35.01 -22.57 -33.06
CA GLN A 238 -34.38 -22.91 -34.33
C GLN A 238 -33.07 -22.15 -34.52
N THR A 239 -32.02 -22.84 -34.95
CA THR A 239 -30.72 -22.21 -35.30
C THR A 239 -30.62 -21.90 -36.79
N ALA A 240 -29.54 -21.23 -37.20
CA ALA A 240 -29.26 -20.97 -38.62
C ALA A 240 -29.02 -22.26 -39.43
N GLU A 241 -28.61 -23.34 -38.77
CA GLU A 241 -28.38 -24.63 -39.41
C GLU A 241 -29.65 -25.49 -39.41
N ALA A 242 -30.06 -25.94 -40.60
CA ALA A 242 -31.25 -26.76 -40.75
C ALA A 242 -31.14 -28.07 -39.93
N GLY A 243 -32.18 -28.35 -39.14
CA GLY A 243 -32.25 -29.55 -38.29
C GLY A 243 -31.48 -29.46 -36.97
N ILE A 244 -30.79 -28.34 -36.70
CA ILE A 244 -30.15 -28.06 -35.40
C ILE A 244 -30.98 -27.04 -34.63
N PHE A 245 -31.23 -27.34 -33.36
CA PHE A 245 -32.00 -26.51 -32.45
C PHE A 245 -31.20 -26.22 -31.17
N LEU A 246 -31.37 -25.01 -30.64
CA LEU A 246 -30.88 -24.60 -29.34
C LEU A 246 -31.87 -25.03 -28.26
N VAL A 247 -31.41 -25.61 -27.16
CA VAL A 247 -32.23 -25.84 -25.97
C VAL A 247 -32.48 -24.50 -25.29
N GLY A 248 -33.67 -23.95 -25.51
CA GLY A 248 -33.97 -22.54 -25.28
C GLY A 248 -34.48 -22.22 -23.88
N GLU A 249 -35.00 -20.99 -23.72
CA GLU A 249 -35.42 -20.47 -22.42
C GLU A 249 -36.58 -21.27 -21.78
N ARG A 250 -37.42 -21.86 -22.61
CA ARG A 250 -38.61 -22.63 -22.19
C ARG A 250 -38.27 -24.00 -21.59
N ALA A 251 -37.09 -24.54 -21.90
CA ALA A 251 -36.60 -25.83 -21.39
C ALA A 251 -36.26 -25.76 -19.89
N SER A 252 -37.29 -25.70 -19.05
CA SER A 252 -37.19 -25.38 -17.63
C SER A 252 -37.33 -26.60 -16.72
N ASP A 253 -37.33 -27.79 -17.32
CA ASP A 253 -37.46 -29.05 -16.62
C ASP A 253 -36.23 -29.33 -15.73
N GLN A 254 -36.50 -29.98 -14.60
CA GLN A 254 -35.50 -30.38 -13.62
C GLN A 254 -35.64 -31.88 -13.37
N GLU A 255 -34.50 -32.58 -13.35
CA GLU A 255 -34.42 -34.00 -13.07
C GLU A 255 -33.34 -34.26 -12.01
N PRO A 256 -33.61 -33.99 -10.71
CA PRO A 256 -32.58 -34.04 -9.67
C PRO A 256 -31.89 -35.40 -9.50
N THR A 257 -32.54 -36.48 -9.92
CA THR A 257 -31.99 -37.84 -9.89
C THR A 257 -31.08 -38.15 -11.08
N LEU A 258 -31.35 -37.54 -12.24
CA LEU A 258 -30.59 -37.76 -13.49
C LEU A 258 -29.49 -36.70 -13.68
N ALA A 259 -29.75 -35.48 -13.21
CA ALA A 259 -28.87 -34.31 -13.27
C ALA A 259 -28.72 -33.72 -11.85
N PRO A 260 -27.98 -34.39 -10.94
CA PRO A 260 -27.82 -33.94 -9.55
C PRO A 260 -26.88 -32.74 -9.40
N GLU A 261 -26.20 -32.36 -10.48
CA GLU A 261 -25.24 -31.26 -10.50
C GLU A 261 -25.89 -29.91 -10.17
N LYS A 262 -25.08 -29.03 -9.57
CA LYS A 262 -25.47 -27.68 -9.19
C LYS A 262 -24.44 -26.66 -9.65
N GLY A 263 -24.86 -25.42 -9.75
CA GLY A 263 -24.00 -24.32 -10.14
C GLY A 263 -24.61 -22.96 -9.84
N LEU A 264 -24.23 -21.94 -10.60
CA LEU A 264 -24.78 -20.60 -10.51
C LEU A 264 -25.61 -20.29 -11.76
N ASN A 265 -26.85 -19.84 -11.56
CA ASN A 265 -27.70 -19.41 -12.67
C ASN A 265 -27.07 -18.26 -13.46
N VAL A 266 -27.04 -18.42 -14.78
CA VAL A 266 -26.75 -17.35 -15.72
C VAL A 266 -28.06 -16.75 -16.20
N ARG A 267 -28.22 -15.44 -16.00
CA ARG A 267 -29.45 -14.71 -16.32
C ARG A 267 -29.34 -13.97 -17.64
N LYS A 268 -30.43 -13.87 -18.39
CA LYS A 268 -30.41 -13.21 -19.70
C LYS A 268 -30.12 -11.72 -19.63
N ASN A 269 -30.80 -10.99 -18.73
CA ASN A 269 -30.78 -9.52 -18.73
C ASN A 269 -29.94 -8.91 -17.61
N GLY A 270 -29.61 -9.67 -16.56
CA GLY A 270 -28.81 -9.17 -15.43
C GLY A 270 -29.53 -8.13 -14.58
N ASN A 271 -30.87 -8.12 -14.57
CA ASN A 271 -31.65 -7.07 -13.91
C ASN A 271 -31.96 -7.38 -12.43
N GLY A 272 -31.51 -8.53 -11.93
CA GLY A 272 -31.69 -8.96 -10.54
C GLY A 272 -33.12 -9.35 -10.15
N ARG A 273 -34.08 -9.31 -11.08
CA ARG A 273 -35.47 -9.68 -10.81
C ARG A 273 -35.66 -11.19 -10.86
N ARG A 274 -36.66 -11.69 -10.12
CA ARG A 274 -36.95 -13.15 -10.06
C ARG A 274 -37.41 -13.71 -11.40
N ASP A 275 -38.02 -12.89 -12.24
CA ASP A 275 -38.54 -13.24 -13.57
C ASP A 275 -37.48 -13.15 -14.68
N ASP A 276 -36.25 -12.72 -14.38
CA ASP A 276 -35.17 -12.68 -15.36
C ASP A 276 -34.86 -14.10 -15.88
N PRO A 277 -35.05 -14.38 -17.18
CA PRO A 277 -34.88 -15.71 -17.73
C PRO A 277 -33.50 -16.29 -17.45
N ILE A 278 -33.48 -17.58 -17.09
CA ILE A 278 -32.24 -18.34 -16.91
C ILE A 278 -31.87 -18.96 -18.25
N VAL A 279 -30.68 -18.63 -18.73
CA VAL A 279 -30.14 -19.13 -20.00
C VAL A 279 -29.19 -20.31 -19.80
N GLY A 280 -28.71 -20.54 -18.58
CA GLY A 280 -27.92 -21.72 -18.23
C GLY A 280 -27.44 -21.71 -16.79
N VAL A 281 -26.56 -22.64 -16.45
CA VAL A 281 -25.95 -22.78 -15.12
C VAL A 281 -24.44 -22.95 -15.30
N LEU A 282 -23.66 -22.15 -14.57
CA LEU A 282 -22.20 -22.31 -14.48
C LEU A 282 -21.87 -23.32 -13.39
N PRO A 283 -21.27 -24.47 -13.72
CA PRO A 283 -20.93 -25.48 -12.75
C PRO A 283 -19.78 -25.03 -11.85
N LEU A 284 -19.68 -25.65 -10.68
CA LEU A 284 -18.54 -25.47 -9.78
C LEU A 284 -17.24 -25.89 -10.51
N GLY A 285 -16.24 -25.02 -10.52
CA GLY A 285 -14.93 -25.27 -11.14
C GLY A 285 -14.75 -24.67 -12.54
N ALA A 286 -15.82 -24.29 -13.25
CA ALA A 286 -15.68 -23.57 -14.52
C ALA A 286 -15.01 -22.20 -14.30
N THR A 287 -14.10 -21.82 -15.21
CA THR A 287 -13.44 -20.52 -15.19
C THR A 287 -13.87 -19.67 -16.37
N PHE A 288 -14.06 -18.38 -16.17
CA PHE A 288 -14.58 -17.48 -17.20
C PHE A 288 -14.10 -16.04 -17.02
N ARG A 289 -14.20 -15.24 -18.09
CA ARG A 289 -13.95 -13.80 -18.07
C ARG A 289 -15.27 -13.03 -18.05
N LEU A 290 -15.25 -11.85 -17.46
CA LEU A 290 -16.37 -10.90 -17.44
C LEU A 290 -16.04 -9.67 -18.30
N GLU A 291 -17.06 -9.03 -18.84
CA GLU A 291 -16.91 -7.67 -19.39
C GLU A 291 -16.74 -6.65 -18.26
N SER A 292 -15.98 -5.58 -18.52
CA SER A 292 -15.81 -4.48 -17.58
C SER A 292 -17.16 -3.80 -17.33
N SER A 293 -17.79 -4.06 -16.19
CA SER A 293 -19.09 -3.47 -15.82
C SER A 293 -19.14 -3.15 -14.32
N THR A 294 -19.83 -2.07 -13.95
CA THR A 294 -19.90 -1.54 -12.58
C THR A 294 -21.18 -1.95 -11.83
N GLY A 295 -21.80 -3.07 -12.21
CA GLY A 295 -23.07 -3.54 -11.66
C GLY A 295 -22.97 -4.84 -10.85
N THR A 296 -23.99 -5.13 -10.04
CA THR A 296 -24.09 -6.37 -9.25
C THR A 296 -24.18 -7.63 -10.12
N TYR A 297 -24.65 -7.47 -11.36
CA TYR A 297 -24.67 -8.50 -12.38
C TYR A 297 -23.71 -8.11 -13.51
N CYS A 298 -22.73 -8.96 -13.76
CA CYS A 298 -21.69 -8.74 -14.75
C CYS A 298 -21.92 -9.65 -15.95
N LYS A 299 -21.74 -9.10 -17.15
CA LYS A 299 -21.89 -9.86 -18.39
C LYS A 299 -20.72 -10.83 -18.57
N LEU A 300 -21.03 -12.09 -18.91
CA LEU A 300 -20.04 -13.09 -19.28
C LEU A 300 -19.40 -12.69 -20.61
N LYS A 301 -18.07 -12.66 -20.65
CA LYS A 301 -17.30 -12.42 -21.88
C LYS A 301 -16.98 -13.73 -22.58
N GLU A 302 -16.42 -14.69 -21.85
CA GLU A 302 -16.07 -16.01 -22.37
C GLU A 302 -15.88 -17.03 -21.25
N ILE A 303 -16.10 -18.31 -21.54
CA ILE A 303 -15.69 -19.41 -20.68
C ILE A 303 -14.27 -19.81 -21.08
N VAL A 304 -13.36 -19.91 -20.13
CA VAL A 304 -11.95 -20.26 -20.33
C VAL A 304 -11.74 -21.75 -20.15
N ASP A 305 -12.28 -22.33 -19.07
CA ASP A 305 -12.24 -23.76 -18.77
C ASP A 305 -13.62 -24.27 -18.32
N GLY A 306 -13.95 -25.51 -18.66
CA GLY A 306 -15.26 -26.12 -18.41
C GLY A 306 -16.31 -25.88 -19.50
N LYS A 307 -15.89 -25.52 -20.73
CA LYS A 307 -16.80 -25.29 -21.88
C LYS A 307 -17.72 -26.47 -22.18
N ASP A 308 -17.20 -27.69 -22.10
CA ASP A 308 -17.96 -28.91 -22.39
C ASP A 308 -19.02 -29.24 -21.32
N ILE A 309 -18.89 -28.63 -20.14
CA ILE A 309 -19.74 -28.84 -18.97
C ILE A 309 -20.77 -27.70 -18.84
N ALA A 310 -20.45 -26.51 -19.35
CA ALA A 310 -21.28 -25.31 -19.32
C ALA A 310 -21.73 -24.94 -20.74
N PRO A 311 -22.92 -25.39 -21.20
CA PRO A 311 -23.38 -25.15 -22.56
C PRO A 311 -23.93 -23.73 -22.76
N LEU A 312 -23.18 -22.73 -22.30
CA LEU A 312 -23.45 -21.31 -22.53
C LEU A 312 -22.82 -20.92 -23.86
N SER A 313 -23.36 -21.52 -24.91
CA SER A 313 -22.89 -21.32 -26.28
C SER A 313 -23.50 -20.05 -26.85
N PRO A 314 -22.78 -19.36 -27.74
CA PRO A 314 -23.27 -18.11 -28.29
C PRO A 314 -24.60 -18.29 -29.02
N ASP A 315 -25.46 -17.27 -28.95
CA ASP A 315 -26.71 -17.22 -29.70
C ASP A 315 -26.48 -17.24 -31.22
N SER A 316 -27.57 -17.22 -32.00
CA SER A 316 -27.53 -17.16 -33.47
C SER A 316 -26.85 -15.91 -34.05
N ALA A 317 -26.47 -14.93 -33.21
CA ALA A 317 -25.68 -13.75 -33.56
C ALA A 317 -24.21 -13.83 -33.08
N GLY A 318 -23.77 -14.94 -32.47
CA GLY A 318 -22.38 -15.15 -32.04
C GLY A 318 -22.05 -14.63 -30.64
N ASN A 319 -23.03 -14.21 -29.82
CA ASN A 319 -22.78 -13.67 -28.48
C ASN A 319 -22.99 -14.71 -27.38
N ILE A 320 -21.99 -14.96 -26.52
CA ILE A 320 -22.20 -15.66 -25.24
C ILE A 320 -23.04 -14.70 -24.37
N GLN A 321 -24.35 -14.90 -24.38
CA GLN A 321 -25.28 -14.04 -23.64
C GLN A 321 -25.45 -14.53 -22.22
N GLY A 322 -25.36 -13.60 -21.27
CA GLY A 322 -25.77 -13.87 -19.91
C GLY A 322 -24.98 -13.08 -18.87
N PHE A 323 -25.63 -12.85 -17.74
CA PHE A 323 -25.13 -12.12 -16.61
C PHE A 323 -25.08 -13.02 -15.40
N VAL A 324 -24.02 -12.87 -14.63
CA VAL A 324 -23.78 -13.58 -13.38
C VAL A 324 -23.68 -12.58 -12.24
N HIS A 325 -24.21 -12.96 -11.09
CA HIS A 325 -24.15 -12.12 -9.90
C HIS A 325 -22.71 -12.07 -9.36
N LEU A 326 -22.08 -10.90 -9.39
CA LEU A 326 -20.66 -10.71 -9.05
C LEU A 326 -20.34 -11.18 -7.61
N GLY A 327 -21.23 -10.91 -6.65
CA GLY A 327 -21.04 -11.33 -5.25
C GLY A 327 -21.00 -12.85 -5.05
N SER A 328 -21.48 -13.62 -6.04
CA SER A 328 -21.47 -15.08 -6.03
C SER A 328 -20.18 -15.70 -6.59
N LEU A 329 -19.23 -14.86 -7.01
CA LEU A 329 -18.01 -15.28 -7.68
C LEU A 329 -16.80 -15.04 -6.79
N GLU A 330 -15.75 -15.82 -7.03
CA GLU A 330 -14.39 -15.57 -6.56
C GLU A 330 -13.49 -15.31 -7.77
N SER A 331 -12.57 -14.37 -7.65
CA SER A 331 -11.59 -14.09 -8.69
C SER A 331 -10.35 -14.97 -8.52
N THR A 332 -9.79 -15.41 -9.64
CA THR A 332 -8.51 -16.12 -9.74
C THR A 332 -7.67 -15.50 -10.87
N ARG A 333 -6.47 -16.03 -11.14
CA ARG A 333 -5.58 -15.54 -12.21
C ARG A 333 -5.26 -16.64 -13.20
N SER A 334 -5.18 -16.28 -14.48
CA SER A 334 -4.61 -17.17 -15.49
C SER A 334 -3.12 -17.41 -15.19
N ALA A 335 -2.60 -18.55 -15.63
CA ALA A 335 -1.17 -18.81 -15.50
C ALA A 335 -0.38 -17.75 -16.31
N PRO A 336 0.58 -17.04 -15.69
CA PRO A 336 1.46 -16.13 -16.40
C PRO A 336 2.45 -16.91 -17.28
N GLU A 337 3.09 -16.25 -18.23
CA GLU A 337 4.21 -16.84 -18.97
C GLU A 337 5.42 -17.02 -18.03
N PRO A 338 5.80 -18.26 -17.67
CA PRO A 338 6.81 -18.45 -16.64
C PRO A 338 8.23 -18.49 -17.20
N ASN A 339 9.22 -18.39 -16.31
CA ASN A 339 10.65 -18.67 -16.53
C ASN A 339 11.44 -17.69 -17.42
N LYS A 340 10.86 -16.54 -17.80
CA LYS A 340 11.53 -15.46 -18.55
C LYS A 340 11.17 -14.08 -18.00
N VAL A 341 11.93 -13.05 -18.34
CA VAL A 341 11.51 -11.66 -18.07
C VAL A 341 10.34 -11.33 -18.98
N TYR A 342 9.20 -11.03 -18.36
CA TYR A 342 7.99 -10.58 -19.02
C TYR A 342 7.91 -9.06 -18.89
N VAL A 343 8.24 -8.37 -19.99
CA VAL A 343 8.02 -6.92 -20.11
C VAL A 343 6.54 -6.70 -20.43
N LEU A 344 5.84 -5.95 -19.57
CA LEU A 344 4.42 -5.72 -19.80
C LEU A 344 4.23 -4.85 -21.06
N PRO A 345 3.42 -5.28 -22.04
CA PRO A 345 3.12 -4.44 -23.21
C PRO A 345 2.46 -3.12 -22.83
N THR A 346 1.72 -3.11 -21.72
CA THR A 346 1.16 -1.92 -21.08
C THR A 346 1.52 -1.98 -19.60
N PRO A 347 2.28 -1.00 -19.07
CA PRO A 347 2.60 -0.96 -17.65
C PRO A 347 1.34 -1.05 -16.78
N HIS A 348 1.42 -1.79 -15.67
CA HIS A 348 0.29 -1.98 -14.76
C HIS A 348 0.36 -0.97 -13.61
N PRO A 349 -0.62 -0.05 -13.47
CA PRO A 349 -0.65 0.87 -12.33
C PRO A 349 -0.70 0.11 -11.00
N ILE A 350 0.12 0.52 -10.04
CA ILE A 350 0.17 -0.06 -8.70
C ILE A 350 0.25 1.05 -7.65
N LYS A 351 -0.43 0.86 -6.51
CA LYS A 351 -0.42 1.82 -5.39
C LYS A 351 0.55 1.39 -4.31
N ALA A 352 1.05 2.37 -3.55
CA ALA A 352 1.80 2.08 -2.34
C ALA A 352 0.97 1.18 -1.40
N GLY A 353 1.59 0.13 -0.85
CA GLY A 353 0.92 -0.84 0.01
C GLY A 353 0.23 -1.99 -0.72
N GLU A 354 0.04 -1.93 -2.05
CA GLU A 354 -0.52 -3.04 -2.82
C GLU A 354 0.45 -4.21 -2.94
N LEU A 355 -0.10 -5.43 -3.09
CA LEU A 355 0.65 -6.68 -3.14
C LEU A 355 1.59 -6.74 -4.36
N ILE A 356 2.89 -6.91 -4.10
CA ILE A 356 3.94 -7.20 -5.09
C ILE A 356 4.22 -8.69 -5.21
N GLY A 357 4.12 -9.43 -4.11
CA GLY A 357 4.42 -10.87 -4.10
C GLY A 357 4.63 -11.42 -2.70
N HIS A 358 5.22 -12.61 -2.64
CA HIS A 358 5.54 -13.32 -1.40
C HIS A 358 7.00 -13.75 -1.45
N LEU A 359 7.61 -13.98 -0.29
CA LEU A 359 9.01 -14.41 -0.22
C LEU A 359 9.21 -15.77 -0.89
N GLY A 360 10.18 -15.85 -1.79
CA GLY A 360 10.67 -17.10 -2.36
C GLY A 360 11.82 -17.67 -1.53
N HIS A 361 12.36 -18.79 -1.97
CA HIS A 361 13.47 -19.46 -1.29
C HIS A 361 14.82 -19.11 -1.91
N TYR A 362 15.82 -18.92 -1.06
CA TYR A 362 17.21 -18.72 -1.45
C TYR A 362 18.14 -19.49 -0.50
N GLN A 363 19.16 -20.13 -1.05
CA GLN A 363 20.18 -20.86 -0.30
C GLN A 363 21.57 -20.57 -0.90
N ASN A 364 22.47 -19.99 -0.12
CA ASN A 364 23.88 -19.85 -0.46
C ASN A 364 24.62 -21.20 -0.34
N GLU A 365 25.82 -21.28 -0.92
CA GLU A 365 26.70 -22.46 -0.82
C GLU A 365 26.95 -22.88 0.65
N ASN A 366 27.10 -21.92 1.56
CA ASN A 366 27.44 -22.20 2.96
C ASN A 366 26.22 -22.32 3.89
N ASP A 367 25.00 -22.19 3.36
CA ASP A 367 23.78 -22.25 4.16
C ASP A 367 23.37 -23.70 4.45
N ARG A 368 22.99 -23.97 5.70
CA ARG A 368 22.52 -25.30 6.13
C ARG A 368 21.20 -25.71 5.48
N SER A 369 20.35 -24.75 5.15
CA SER A 369 19.04 -24.97 4.56
C SER A 369 18.58 -23.71 3.81
N PRO A 370 17.63 -23.84 2.86
CA PRO A 370 17.00 -22.69 2.22
C PRO A 370 16.31 -21.77 3.22
N GLN A 371 16.33 -20.47 2.91
CA GLN A 371 15.66 -19.43 3.70
C GLN A 371 14.71 -18.62 2.82
N ARG A 372 13.72 -17.97 3.45
CA ARG A 372 12.85 -17.01 2.78
C ARG A 372 13.51 -15.64 2.80
N LEU A 373 13.61 -14.99 1.64
CA LEU A 373 14.39 -13.77 1.47
C LEU A 373 13.69 -12.81 0.50
N LEU A 374 13.69 -11.51 0.82
CA LEU A 374 13.50 -10.42 -0.15
C LEU A 374 14.82 -9.66 -0.26
N HIS A 375 15.27 -9.41 -1.49
CA HIS A 375 16.25 -8.38 -1.77
C HIS A 375 15.50 -7.21 -2.43
N LEU A 376 15.51 -6.04 -1.79
CA LEU A 376 14.88 -4.82 -2.28
C LEU A 376 15.95 -3.79 -2.68
N GLU A 377 15.89 -3.31 -3.92
CA GLU A 377 16.70 -2.17 -4.39
C GLU A 377 15.83 -0.99 -4.78
N VAL A 378 16.36 0.22 -4.60
CA VAL A 378 15.79 1.47 -5.12
C VAL A 378 16.89 2.19 -5.88
N PHE A 379 16.67 2.49 -7.16
CA PHE A 379 17.71 3.10 -8.00
C PHE A 379 17.14 4.03 -9.07
N SER A 380 17.98 4.90 -9.62
CA SER A 380 17.68 5.75 -10.77
C SER A 380 18.82 5.71 -11.78
N CYS A 381 18.46 5.65 -13.07
CA CYS A 381 19.42 5.76 -14.18
C CYS A 381 19.56 7.21 -14.67
N GLU A 382 18.86 8.18 -14.05
CA GLU A 382 18.96 9.60 -14.38
C GLU A 382 20.13 10.26 -13.61
N ASP A 383 20.45 11.51 -13.96
CA ASP A 383 21.46 12.32 -13.27
C ASP A 383 20.94 12.80 -11.90
N VAL A 384 21.11 11.94 -10.88
CA VAL A 384 20.67 12.22 -9.52
C VAL A 384 21.33 13.48 -8.94
N PRO A 385 22.67 13.69 -9.01
CA PRO A 385 23.28 14.93 -8.52
C PRO A 385 22.68 16.19 -9.14
N ALA A 386 22.42 16.20 -10.46
CA ALA A 386 21.78 17.35 -11.10
C ALA A 386 20.32 17.54 -10.67
N PHE A 387 19.55 16.47 -10.48
CA PHE A 387 18.20 16.53 -9.92
C PHE A 387 18.22 17.12 -8.50
N ILE A 388 19.13 16.68 -7.64
CA ILE A 388 19.22 17.11 -6.25
C ILE A 388 19.58 18.59 -6.16
N ALA A 389 20.52 19.06 -6.97
CA ALA A 389 20.86 20.49 -7.03
C ALA A 389 19.63 21.35 -7.40
N LYS A 390 18.81 20.89 -8.36
CA LYS A 390 17.53 21.55 -8.70
C LYS A 390 16.51 21.45 -7.57
N SER A 391 16.42 20.30 -6.91
CA SER A 391 15.54 20.05 -5.77
C SER A 391 15.85 21.00 -4.60
N GLN A 392 17.13 21.19 -4.27
CA GLN A 392 17.59 22.10 -3.22
C GLN A 392 17.24 23.56 -3.54
N ALA A 393 17.53 24.00 -4.76
CA ALA A 393 17.15 25.34 -5.22
C ALA A 393 15.62 25.53 -5.21
N TRP A 394 14.86 24.47 -5.50
CA TRP A 394 13.41 24.49 -5.44
C TRP A 394 12.88 24.60 -4.01
N ALA A 395 13.46 23.85 -3.08
CA ALA A 395 13.05 23.78 -1.68
C ALA A 395 13.14 25.14 -0.97
N ALA A 396 14.08 26.01 -1.37
CA ALA A 396 14.20 27.37 -0.85
C ALA A 396 12.95 28.25 -1.09
N GLY A 397 12.12 27.91 -2.10
CA GLY A 397 10.85 28.60 -2.38
C GLY A 397 9.62 27.89 -1.82
N LEU A 398 9.79 26.79 -1.08
CA LEU A 398 8.67 26.10 -0.43
C LEU A 398 8.29 26.80 0.89
N PRO A 399 6.99 26.75 1.28
CA PRO A 399 6.55 27.27 2.57
C PRO A 399 7.24 26.59 3.76
N ASP A 400 7.39 27.29 4.88
CA ASP A 400 8.04 26.76 6.08
C ASP A 400 7.35 25.50 6.64
N GLU A 401 6.05 25.30 6.37
CA GLU A 401 5.34 24.07 6.76
C GLU A 401 5.86 22.82 6.03
N GLN A 402 6.62 22.98 4.94
CA GLN A 402 7.30 21.90 4.23
C GLN A 402 8.64 21.50 4.88
N LYS A 403 9.07 22.20 5.94
CA LYS A 403 10.29 21.89 6.69
C LYS A 403 10.01 20.88 7.81
N THR A 404 9.72 19.65 7.41
CA THR A 404 9.30 18.56 8.30
C THR A 404 10.44 17.77 8.94
N LEU A 405 11.69 18.20 8.78
CA LEU A 405 12.86 17.55 9.36
C LEU A 405 13.57 18.48 10.36
N LEU A 406 13.91 17.96 11.54
CA LEU A 406 14.70 18.68 12.55
C LEU A 406 16.12 18.11 12.59
N LYS A 407 17.12 18.89 12.20
CA LYS A 407 18.53 18.52 12.33
C LYS A 407 19.08 18.97 13.69
N VAL A 408 19.60 18.00 14.43
CA VAL A 408 20.42 18.21 15.63
C VAL A 408 21.87 18.14 15.20
N HIS A 409 22.59 19.26 15.37
CA HIS A 409 23.99 19.35 14.97
C HIS A 409 24.92 18.87 16.10
N LYS A 410 25.94 18.12 15.70
CA LYS A 410 27.04 17.70 16.54
C LYS A 410 27.68 18.90 17.25
N ASN A 411 27.88 18.76 18.56
CA ASN A 411 28.46 19.75 19.46
C ASN A 411 27.71 21.08 19.60
N ALA A 412 26.54 21.25 18.96
CA ALA A 412 25.75 22.49 19.05
C ALA A 412 24.69 22.42 20.17
N SER A 413 24.12 21.22 20.38
CA SER A 413 23.04 20.99 21.36
C SER A 413 23.52 20.18 22.57
N LYS A 414 22.74 20.22 23.65
CA LYS A 414 22.87 19.32 24.80
C LYS A 414 21.51 18.73 25.17
N LEU A 415 21.51 17.52 25.71
CA LEU A 415 20.32 16.93 26.34
C LEU A 415 20.35 17.18 27.84
N ILE A 416 19.26 17.75 28.36
CA ILE A 416 19.07 17.96 29.80
C ILE A 416 18.48 16.67 30.39
N PRO A 417 19.12 16.03 31.38
CA PRO A 417 18.59 14.82 32.00
C PRO A 417 17.17 15.03 32.52
N HIS A 418 16.31 14.04 32.30
CA HIS A 418 14.98 14.08 32.90
C HIS A 418 15.06 13.99 34.42
N ARG A 419 14.18 14.72 35.09
CA ARG A 419 14.00 14.78 36.54
C ARG A 419 12.51 14.67 36.81
N ASP A 420 12.13 14.07 37.93
CA ASP A 420 10.72 13.85 38.29
C ASP A 420 9.91 15.16 38.41
N ASP A 421 10.59 16.29 38.65
CA ASP A 421 9.97 17.60 38.74
C ASP A 421 9.68 18.26 37.39
N ILE A 422 10.19 17.72 36.27
CA ILE A 422 9.99 18.29 34.93
C ILE A 422 8.59 17.98 34.41
N ASN A 423 7.80 19.02 34.18
CA ASN A 423 6.45 18.94 33.60
C ASN A 423 6.03 20.30 32.98
N ALA A 424 4.80 20.42 32.50
CA ALA A 424 4.30 21.65 31.85
C ALA A 424 4.36 22.90 32.74
N SER A 425 4.30 22.75 34.06
CA SER A 425 4.40 23.86 35.02
C SER A 425 5.84 24.15 35.47
N ASN A 426 6.78 23.25 35.18
CA ASN A 426 8.20 23.36 35.51
C ASN A 426 9.04 22.75 34.38
N PRO A 427 9.12 23.42 33.21
CA PRO A 427 9.89 22.92 32.07
C PRO A 427 11.40 22.94 32.36
N PRO A 428 12.21 22.18 31.60
CA PRO A 428 13.66 22.27 31.65
C PRO A 428 14.14 23.68 31.27
N LYS A 429 15.32 24.10 31.74
CA LYS A 429 15.92 25.38 31.35
C LYS A 429 17.15 25.15 30.50
N ILE A 430 17.35 25.95 29.45
CA ILE A 430 18.55 25.88 28.60
C ILE A 430 19.85 26.01 29.43
N SER A 431 19.81 26.72 30.57
CA SER A 431 20.94 26.85 31.50
C SER A 431 21.22 25.59 32.34
N ASP A 432 20.32 24.62 32.41
CA ASP A 432 20.49 23.42 33.23
C ASP A 432 21.71 22.60 32.76
N ALA A 433 22.34 21.88 33.69
CA ALA A 433 23.40 20.94 33.35
C ALA A 433 22.87 19.87 32.38
N GLY A 434 23.66 19.51 31.38
CA GLY A 434 23.28 18.51 30.39
C GLY A 434 24.47 17.93 29.64
N THR A 435 24.22 16.86 28.89
CA THR A 435 25.25 16.15 28.12
C THR A 435 25.29 16.70 26.70
N THR A 436 26.47 17.10 26.23
CA THR A 436 26.65 17.60 24.86
C THR A 436 26.39 16.49 23.85
N VAL A 437 25.61 16.80 22.81
CA VAL A 437 25.32 15.88 21.71
C VAL A 437 26.57 15.78 20.83
N GLY A 438 27.13 14.58 20.68
CA GLY A 438 28.37 14.32 19.95
C GLY A 438 28.19 13.85 18.50
N VAL A 439 26.95 13.82 18.00
CA VAL A 439 26.58 13.27 16.68
C VAL A 439 25.61 14.18 15.96
N ASP A 440 25.61 14.13 14.63
CA ASP A 440 24.54 14.70 13.82
C ASP A 440 23.38 13.70 13.72
N LEU A 441 22.14 14.20 13.77
CA LEU A 441 20.96 13.40 13.50
C LEU A 441 19.82 14.27 12.97
N ILE A 442 19.16 13.80 11.91
CA ILE A 442 17.95 14.39 11.35
C ILE A 442 16.75 13.60 11.87
N ILE A 443 15.90 14.25 12.64
CA ILE A 443 14.71 13.65 13.26
C ILE A 443 13.47 14.11 12.47
N PRO A 444 12.70 13.18 11.89
CA PRO A 444 11.45 13.53 11.21
C PRO A 444 10.41 14.09 12.18
N GLN A 445 9.64 15.08 11.75
CA GLN A 445 8.57 15.67 12.55
C GLN A 445 7.54 14.63 12.97
N SER A 446 7.23 13.64 12.11
CA SER A 446 6.31 12.56 12.48
C SER A 446 6.78 11.77 13.70
N LEU A 447 8.09 11.59 13.89
CA LEU A 447 8.65 10.92 15.07
C LEU A 447 8.41 11.78 16.31
N LEU A 448 8.70 13.08 16.22
CA LEU A 448 8.48 14.03 17.33
C LEU A 448 6.99 14.12 17.72
N ASP A 449 6.10 14.15 16.73
CA ASP A 449 4.65 14.22 16.96
C ASP A 449 4.11 12.97 17.66
N GLU A 450 4.65 11.80 17.31
CA GLU A 450 4.27 10.50 17.89
C GLU A 450 4.86 10.25 19.29
N LEU A 451 5.79 11.09 19.77
CA LEU A 451 6.27 10.99 21.15
C LEU A 451 5.10 11.06 22.15
N PRO A 452 5.17 10.34 23.29
CA PRO A 452 4.18 10.44 24.36
C PRO A 452 3.97 11.88 24.84
N ALA A 453 2.77 12.20 25.34
CA ALA A 453 2.44 13.56 25.76
C ALA A 453 3.34 14.08 26.89
N ASP A 454 3.81 13.20 27.78
CA ASP A 454 4.75 13.53 28.87
C ASP A 454 6.21 13.70 28.39
N SER A 455 6.48 13.42 27.12
CA SER A 455 7.78 13.55 26.46
C SER A 455 7.85 14.79 25.56
N LYS A 456 6.83 15.65 25.62
CA LYS A 456 6.68 16.87 24.83
C LYS A 456 6.30 18.02 25.75
N LEU A 457 7.06 19.12 25.73
CA LEU A 457 6.71 20.32 26.47
C LEU A 457 6.83 21.55 25.59
N GLN A 458 6.05 22.57 25.91
CA GLN A 458 6.08 23.86 25.25
C GLN A 458 6.11 24.95 26.31
N GLU A 459 7.05 25.88 26.19
CA GLU A 459 7.18 27.04 27.07
C GLU A 459 7.03 28.32 26.24
N ASN A 460 6.19 29.25 26.68
CA ASN A 460 6.00 30.54 26.02
C ASN A 460 6.60 31.64 26.91
N THR A 461 7.67 32.29 26.45
CA THR A 461 8.31 33.40 27.16
C THR A 461 7.94 34.72 26.47
N THR A 462 7.47 35.70 27.22
CA THR A 462 7.26 37.06 26.70
C THR A 462 8.47 37.92 27.07
N LEU A 463 9.23 38.36 26.08
CA LEU A 463 10.36 39.27 26.30
C LEU A 463 9.85 40.69 26.63
N PRO A 464 10.49 41.42 27.57
CA PRO A 464 10.11 42.80 27.87
C PRO A 464 10.20 43.68 26.60
N GLY A 465 9.07 44.23 26.16
CA GLY A 465 8.98 45.07 24.96
C GLY A 465 8.54 44.35 23.67
N SER A 466 8.33 43.03 23.69
CA SER A 466 7.72 42.26 22.59
C SER A 466 6.28 41.89 22.94
N ALA A 467 5.33 42.15 22.03
CA ALA A 467 3.95 41.70 22.15
C ALA A 467 3.77 40.23 21.71
N THR A 468 4.79 39.62 21.10
CA THR A 468 4.75 38.25 20.60
C THR A 468 5.56 37.34 21.53
N PRO A 469 4.94 36.33 22.16
CA PRO A 469 5.66 35.36 22.97
C PRO A 469 6.56 34.48 22.09
N THR A 470 7.80 34.26 22.52
CA THR A 470 8.69 33.25 21.94
C THR A 470 8.35 31.89 22.51
N THR A 471 8.11 30.92 21.64
CA THR A 471 7.80 29.54 22.02
C THR A 471 9.04 28.66 21.94
N THR A 472 9.45 28.06 23.06
CA THR A 472 10.45 26.99 23.10
C THR A 472 9.75 25.64 23.10
N ARG A 473 10.12 24.75 22.18
CA ARG A 473 9.64 23.37 22.15
C ARG A 473 10.69 22.44 22.74
N TRP A 474 10.25 21.51 23.57
CA TRP A 474 11.08 20.56 24.28
C TRP A 474 10.64 19.14 23.95
N TRP A 475 11.62 18.30 23.58
CA TRP A 475 11.41 16.90 23.21
C TRP A 475 12.26 16.00 24.09
N ARG A 476 11.66 15.07 24.83
CA ARG A 476 12.43 14.03 25.54
C ARG A 476 12.82 12.95 24.54
N LEU A 477 14.11 12.85 24.28
CA LEU A 477 14.71 11.89 23.36
C LEU A 477 15.54 10.90 24.15
N ASP A 478 15.14 9.63 24.13
CA ASP A 478 15.77 8.58 24.93
C ASP A 478 16.55 7.62 24.01
N ASN A 479 17.86 7.49 24.25
CA ASN A 479 18.79 6.65 23.49
C ASN A 479 18.84 6.89 21.96
N LEU A 480 18.34 8.04 21.49
CA LEU A 480 18.30 8.39 20.07
C LEU A 480 19.60 9.04 19.59
N LEU A 481 20.28 9.76 20.49
CA LEU A 481 21.53 10.50 20.23
C LEU A 481 22.69 9.90 21.03
N ALA A 482 23.91 10.33 20.74
CA ALA A 482 25.10 9.96 21.50
C ALA A 482 25.90 11.17 21.98
N ASP A 483 26.71 10.95 23.02
CA ASP A 483 27.77 11.87 23.46
C ASP A 483 28.99 11.83 22.53
N SER A 484 30.00 12.66 22.81
CA SER A 484 31.25 12.72 22.03
C SER A 484 32.08 11.43 22.07
N ASN A 485 31.79 10.51 22.99
CA ASN A 485 32.44 9.20 23.09
C ASN A 485 31.65 8.11 22.34
N GLY A 486 30.50 8.45 21.74
CA GLY A 486 29.63 7.50 21.05
C GLY A 486 28.73 6.68 21.96
N ASN A 487 28.56 7.08 23.23
CA ASN A 487 27.63 6.44 24.16
C ASN A 487 26.21 7.00 23.95
N PRO A 488 25.17 6.15 23.89
CA PRO A 488 23.79 6.63 23.85
C PRO A 488 23.46 7.54 25.04
N ILE A 489 22.71 8.61 24.77
CA ILE A 489 22.28 9.58 25.78
C ILE A 489 20.75 9.77 25.73
N SER A 490 20.20 10.15 26.88
CA SER A 490 18.77 10.41 27.06
C SER A 490 18.55 11.76 27.74
N GLY A 491 17.49 12.48 27.33
CA GLY A 491 17.10 13.73 27.97
C GLY A 491 16.30 14.66 27.07
N TRP A 492 16.07 15.87 27.56
CA TRP A 492 15.28 16.91 26.92
C TRP A 492 16.15 17.74 25.97
N LEU A 493 15.74 17.77 24.71
CA LEU A 493 16.27 18.65 23.67
C LEU A 493 15.38 19.90 23.57
N ALA A 494 15.98 21.09 23.63
CA ALA A 494 15.30 22.32 23.23
C ALA A 494 15.51 22.57 21.74
N GLU A 495 14.41 22.75 21.02
CA GLU A 495 14.44 23.37 19.70
C GLU A 495 14.82 24.85 19.85
N GLN A 496 15.93 25.22 19.24
CA GLN A 496 16.54 26.54 19.37
C GLN A 496 16.99 27.02 18.00
N ASP A 497 16.55 28.22 17.62
CA ASP A 497 16.99 28.88 16.39
C ASP A 497 18.53 28.99 16.39
N LEU A 498 19.14 28.75 15.24
CA LEU A 498 20.60 28.73 15.02
C LEU A 498 21.39 27.58 15.69
N ILE A 499 20.76 26.78 16.56
CA ILE A 499 21.36 25.61 17.22
C ILE A 499 20.83 24.30 16.64
N THR A 500 19.52 24.26 16.39
CA THR A 500 18.84 23.23 15.60
C THR A 500 18.32 23.86 14.31
N THR A 501 18.21 23.09 13.23
CA THR A 501 17.72 23.62 11.94
C THR A 501 16.57 22.79 11.39
N ARG A 502 15.61 23.49 10.78
CA ARG A 502 14.45 22.89 10.11
C ARG A 502 14.71 22.76 8.62
N HIS A 503 14.48 21.57 8.08
CA HIS A 503 14.80 21.22 6.70
C HIS A 503 13.60 20.61 5.98
N SER A 504 13.52 20.86 4.68
CA SER A 504 12.56 20.16 3.82
C SER A 504 13.17 18.84 3.32
N PRO A 505 12.38 17.76 3.18
CA PRO A 505 12.85 16.54 2.51
C PRO A 505 13.45 16.75 1.12
N TRP A 506 13.06 17.83 0.44
CA TRP A 506 13.54 18.22 -0.90
C TRP A 506 14.88 18.96 -0.88
N GLU A 507 15.43 19.26 0.29
CA GLU A 507 16.82 19.73 0.44
C GLU A 507 17.82 18.56 0.45
N TRP A 508 17.35 17.32 0.68
CA TRP A 508 18.21 16.13 0.78
C TRP A 508 19.36 16.32 1.77
N GLU A 509 19.07 16.97 2.89
CA GLU A 509 20.04 17.26 3.95
C GLU A 509 20.69 15.96 4.46
N GLY A 510 22.03 15.96 4.54
CA GLY A 510 22.82 14.82 5.02
C GLY A 510 23.13 13.74 3.97
N TYR A 511 22.62 13.84 2.73
CA TYR A 511 22.92 12.88 1.68
C TYR A 511 24.25 13.15 0.99
N ASP A 512 25.05 12.08 0.81
CA ASP A 512 26.31 12.09 0.06
C ASP A 512 26.12 11.37 -1.28
N PHE A 513 26.75 11.87 -2.35
CA PHE A 513 26.70 11.29 -3.69
C PHE A 513 28.07 10.75 -4.07
N ILE A 514 28.22 9.43 -4.07
CA ILE A 514 29.50 8.75 -4.21
C ILE A 514 29.51 7.96 -5.51
N GLN A 515 30.51 8.19 -6.35
CA GLN A 515 30.78 7.30 -7.49
C GLN A 515 31.80 6.25 -7.07
N GLU A 516 31.39 5.00 -7.04
CA GLU A 516 32.26 3.89 -6.64
C GLU A 516 33.12 3.42 -7.83
N THR A 517 34.36 3.00 -7.55
CA THR A 517 35.37 2.76 -8.60
C THR A 517 36.08 1.41 -8.52
N GLY A 518 35.98 0.70 -7.39
CA GLY A 518 36.75 -0.53 -7.20
C GLY A 518 36.21 -1.72 -7.98
N SER A 519 37.04 -2.70 -8.37
CA SER A 519 36.62 -3.86 -9.16
C SER A 519 36.11 -5.03 -8.29
N PRO A 520 35.40 -6.02 -8.87
CA PRO A 520 35.00 -7.23 -8.14
C PRO A 520 36.17 -7.98 -7.50
N VAL A 521 37.31 -8.13 -8.21
CA VAL A 521 38.52 -8.77 -7.65
C VAL A 521 39.13 -7.93 -6.54
N GLY A 522 39.14 -6.60 -6.67
CA GLY A 522 39.61 -5.72 -5.61
C GLY A 522 38.78 -5.91 -4.34
N LYS A 523 37.46 -5.85 -4.47
CA LYS A 523 36.52 -6.05 -3.34
C LYS A 523 36.68 -7.42 -2.69
N ALA A 524 36.82 -8.48 -3.50
CA ALA A 524 37.00 -9.85 -3.00
C ALA A 524 38.34 -10.03 -2.28
N THR A 525 39.45 -9.54 -2.87
CA THR A 525 40.78 -9.63 -2.27
C THR A 525 40.87 -8.83 -0.98
N TYR A 526 40.28 -7.62 -0.95
CA TYR A 526 40.15 -6.84 0.27
C TYR A 526 39.39 -7.61 1.35
N PHE A 527 38.26 -8.23 1.00
CA PHE A 527 37.48 -9.03 1.94
C PHE A 527 38.31 -10.20 2.48
N TYR A 528 38.97 -10.98 1.63
CA TYR A 528 39.79 -12.09 2.07
C TYR A 528 41.01 -11.66 2.91
N GLU A 529 41.66 -10.54 2.59
CA GLU A 529 42.74 -9.98 3.42
C GLU A 529 42.20 -9.57 4.80
N ALA A 530 41.07 -8.87 4.85
CA ALA A 530 40.45 -8.42 6.10
C ALA A 530 40.06 -9.59 7.01
N TRP A 531 39.65 -10.72 6.42
CA TRP A 531 39.35 -11.97 7.12
C TRP A 531 40.56 -12.90 7.30
N ARG A 532 41.76 -12.47 6.88
CA ARG A 532 43.01 -13.26 6.94
C ARG A 532 42.91 -14.62 6.26
N ARG A 533 42.24 -14.66 5.11
CA ARG A 533 42.05 -15.86 4.28
C ARG A 533 43.05 -15.98 3.13
N LEU A 534 43.81 -14.94 2.82
CA LEU A 534 44.89 -14.98 1.85
C LEU A 534 46.14 -15.63 2.46
N THR A 535 46.88 -16.41 1.67
CA THR A 535 48.23 -16.85 2.00
C THR A 535 49.21 -15.67 1.98
N ASN A 536 50.39 -15.81 2.59
CA ASN A 536 51.41 -14.75 2.60
C ASN A 536 51.82 -14.31 1.18
N GLU A 537 51.84 -15.24 0.22
CA GLU A 537 52.15 -14.96 -1.18
C GLU A 537 51.00 -14.19 -1.85
N GLU A 538 49.75 -14.64 -1.68
CA GLU A 538 48.57 -13.94 -2.20
C GLU A 538 48.43 -12.53 -1.60
N SER A 539 48.62 -12.35 -0.29
CA SER A 539 48.61 -11.03 0.36
C SER A 539 49.69 -10.12 -0.22
N ALA A 540 50.86 -10.65 -0.58
CA ALA A 540 51.90 -9.87 -1.25
C ALA A 540 51.50 -9.49 -2.69
N ASN A 541 50.93 -10.44 -3.44
CA ASN A 541 50.51 -10.25 -4.82
C ASN A 541 49.34 -9.27 -4.96
N TYR A 542 48.36 -9.33 -4.05
CA TYR A 542 47.14 -8.51 -4.09
C TYR A 542 47.23 -7.22 -3.28
N ARG A 543 48.36 -6.91 -2.63
CA ARG A 543 48.53 -5.74 -1.75
C ARG A 543 48.09 -4.42 -2.39
N ALA A 544 48.40 -4.22 -3.67
CA ALA A 544 48.05 -3.01 -4.40
C ALA A 544 46.53 -2.86 -4.56
N LEU A 545 45.84 -3.95 -4.94
CA LEU A 545 44.38 -3.99 -5.06
C LEU A 545 43.70 -3.78 -3.71
N VAL A 546 44.17 -4.45 -2.65
CA VAL A 546 43.65 -4.24 -1.29
C VAL A 546 43.79 -2.78 -0.87
N SER A 547 44.95 -2.16 -1.12
CA SER A 547 45.20 -0.76 -0.75
C SER A 547 44.32 0.22 -1.56
N GLN A 548 44.14 -0.05 -2.85
CA GLN A 548 43.26 0.75 -3.70
C GLN A 548 41.81 0.68 -3.22
N GLU A 549 41.34 -0.50 -2.85
CA GLU A 549 39.97 -0.72 -2.38
C GLU A 549 39.75 -0.18 -0.97
N ASP A 550 40.77 -0.23 -0.11
CA ASP A 550 40.75 0.40 1.22
C ASP A 550 40.58 1.93 1.12
N GLN A 551 41.21 2.53 0.10
CA GLN A 551 41.11 3.95 -0.23
C GLN A 551 39.91 4.28 -1.13
N GLY A 552 39.05 3.31 -1.42
CA GLY A 552 37.90 3.47 -2.30
C GLY A 552 36.86 4.46 -1.74
N PRO A 553 36.07 5.13 -2.59
CA PRO A 553 35.16 6.21 -2.18
C PRO A 553 34.14 5.79 -1.11
N ILE A 554 33.49 4.62 -1.25
CA ILE A 554 32.55 4.13 -0.24
C ILE A 554 33.26 3.84 1.09
N LYS A 555 34.44 3.19 1.04
CA LYS A 555 35.16 2.84 2.28
C LYS A 555 35.66 4.06 3.02
N ALA A 556 36.18 5.06 2.32
CA ALA A 556 36.58 6.33 2.92
C ALA A 556 35.42 6.94 3.74
N ARG A 557 34.21 6.96 3.20
CA ARG A 557 33.03 7.46 3.93
C ARG A 557 32.59 6.55 5.07
N LEU A 558 32.64 5.23 4.89
CA LEU A 558 32.36 4.30 6.00
C LEU A 558 33.36 4.43 7.16
N TYR A 559 34.64 4.71 6.88
CA TYR A 559 35.64 5.00 7.91
C TYR A 559 35.29 6.26 8.70
N ASP A 560 34.89 7.35 8.02
CA ASP A 560 34.48 8.59 8.68
C ASP A 560 33.29 8.39 9.61
N ILE A 561 32.35 7.53 9.22
CA ILE A 561 31.12 7.26 9.99
C ILE A 561 31.40 6.31 11.16
N ILE A 562 32.03 5.17 10.91
CA ILE A 562 32.13 4.07 11.89
C ILE A 562 33.34 4.25 12.83
N ARG A 563 34.42 4.85 12.33
CA ARG A 563 35.70 5.00 13.05
C ARG A 563 36.17 6.46 13.08
N PRO A 564 35.37 7.41 13.62
CA PRO A 564 35.79 8.80 13.75
C PRO A 564 36.97 8.89 14.73
N GLY A 565 38.20 9.00 14.19
CA GLY A 565 39.45 8.98 14.97
C GLY A 565 40.53 8.02 14.47
N GLY A 566 40.26 7.23 13.41
CA GLY A 566 41.32 6.52 12.67
C GLY A 566 41.80 5.21 13.29
N ALA A 567 40.89 4.36 13.76
CA ALA A 567 41.24 3.01 14.22
C ALA A 567 41.94 2.20 13.10
N LYS A 568 43.05 1.53 13.44
CA LYS A 568 43.93 0.84 12.49
C LYS A 568 43.35 -0.50 12.00
N GLY A 569 43.66 -0.87 10.76
CA GLY A 569 43.28 -2.14 10.14
C GLY A 569 42.10 -2.00 9.17
N LEU A 570 41.85 -3.04 8.38
CA LEU A 570 40.79 -3.03 7.37
C LEU A 570 39.40 -3.03 8.03
N LEU A 571 38.46 -2.25 7.50
CA LEU A 571 37.04 -2.29 7.86
C LEU A 571 36.42 -3.62 7.43
N THR A 572 35.68 -4.26 8.33
CA THR A 572 34.98 -5.52 8.05
C THR A 572 33.46 -5.37 8.13
N ALA A 573 32.72 -6.27 7.47
CA ALA A 573 31.26 -6.35 7.63
C ALA A 573 30.82 -6.60 9.08
N GLN A 574 31.69 -7.15 9.94
CA GLN A 574 31.42 -7.32 11.37
C GLN A 574 31.31 -5.99 12.12
N GLU A 575 31.83 -4.89 11.58
CA GLU A 575 31.70 -3.55 12.16
C GLU A 575 30.48 -2.79 11.63
N ILE A 576 30.04 -3.12 10.42
CA ILE A 576 28.88 -2.47 9.77
C ILE A 576 27.59 -2.83 10.51
N GLY A 577 27.35 -4.11 10.82
CA GLY A 577 26.14 -4.54 11.54
C GLY A 577 25.92 -3.81 12.87
N PRO A 578 26.89 -3.82 13.82
CA PRO A 578 26.80 -3.06 15.06
C PRO A 578 26.70 -1.54 14.86
N ALA A 579 27.27 -1.00 13.78
CA ALA A 579 27.09 0.41 13.45
C ALA A 579 25.64 0.71 13.04
N LEU A 580 25.01 -0.15 12.21
CA LEU A 580 23.60 -0.02 11.82
C LEU A 580 22.64 -0.10 13.01
N ALA A 581 23.03 -0.71 14.13
CA ALA A 581 22.21 -0.73 15.34
C ALA A 581 22.14 0.65 16.05
N LYS A 582 23.01 1.60 15.67
CA LYS A 582 23.08 2.95 16.25
C LYS A 582 22.36 3.95 15.33
N PRO A 583 21.37 4.71 15.82
CA PRO A 583 20.58 5.66 15.00
C PRO A 583 21.39 6.57 14.07
N TRP A 584 22.41 7.25 14.61
CA TRP A 584 23.21 8.24 13.88
C TRP A 584 24.12 7.60 12.81
N HIS A 585 24.67 6.41 13.07
CA HIS A 585 25.43 5.67 12.05
C HIS A 585 24.49 5.08 11.00
N ALA A 586 23.36 4.49 11.40
CA ALA A 586 22.39 3.91 10.49
C ALA A 586 21.86 4.94 9.49
N GLN A 587 21.49 6.13 9.98
CA GLN A 587 21.06 7.23 9.13
C GLN A 587 22.18 7.69 8.18
N SER A 588 23.39 7.93 8.69
CA SER A 588 24.50 8.41 7.86
C SER A 588 24.92 7.38 6.79
N ILE A 589 24.94 6.08 7.10
CA ILE A 589 25.21 5.01 6.12
C ILE A 589 24.08 4.93 5.09
N ALA A 590 22.82 5.03 5.51
CA ALA A 590 21.68 4.94 4.61
C ALA A 590 21.51 6.17 3.68
N GLN A 591 22.13 7.29 4.04
CA GLN A 591 22.15 8.52 3.24
C GLN A 591 23.26 8.57 2.18
N LEU A 592 24.08 7.51 2.06
CA LEU A 592 25.03 7.38 0.97
C LEU A 592 24.29 6.99 -0.31
N VAL A 593 24.16 7.88 -1.29
CA VAL A 593 23.65 7.57 -2.64
C VAL A 593 24.83 7.24 -3.54
N THR A 594 24.81 6.07 -4.15
CA THR A 594 26.01 5.48 -4.74
C THR A 594 25.81 5.16 -6.21
N HIS A 595 26.70 5.65 -7.07
CA HIS A 595 26.69 5.35 -8.50
C HIS A 595 27.63 4.19 -8.80
N TYR A 596 27.06 3.04 -9.18
CA TYR A 596 27.84 1.85 -9.51
C TYR A 596 27.08 0.88 -10.41
N GLU A 597 27.78 -0.12 -10.92
CA GLU A 597 27.18 -1.19 -11.73
C GLU A 597 26.26 -2.08 -10.86
N SER A 598 25.06 -2.36 -11.37
CA SER A 598 24.09 -3.22 -10.71
C SER A 598 24.60 -4.66 -10.53
N GLU A 599 24.22 -5.27 -9.40
CA GLU A 599 24.44 -6.70 -9.13
C GLU A 599 23.69 -7.60 -10.13
N TRP A 600 22.68 -7.06 -10.81
CA TRP A 600 21.78 -7.78 -11.73
C TRP A 600 22.16 -7.64 -13.21
N TYR A 601 23.36 -7.13 -13.48
CA TYR A 601 23.93 -7.01 -14.82
C TYR A 601 25.09 -7.99 -15.02
N TRP A 602 24.86 -8.98 -15.89
CA TRP A 602 25.82 -10.05 -16.18
C TRP A 602 26.86 -9.60 -17.21
N LYS A 603 28.13 -9.71 -16.84
CA LYS A 603 29.28 -9.66 -17.74
C LYS A 603 30.24 -10.80 -17.41
N PRO A 604 30.63 -11.66 -18.36
CA PRO A 604 31.53 -12.78 -18.07
C PRO A 604 32.87 -12.29 -17.52
N ASP A 605 33.51 -11.32 -18.19
CA ASP A 605 34.82 -10.78 -17.82
C ASP A 605 34.88 -10.24 -16.37
N LYS A 606 33.75 -9.69 -15.87
CA LYS A 606 33.60 -9.20 -14.48
C LYS A 606 33.82 -10.32 -13.45
N TRP A 607 33.34 -11.51 -13.77
CA TRP A 607 33.39 -12.67 -12.87
C TRP A 607 34.62 -13.54 -13.15
N ASP A 608 35.08 -13.62 -14.39
CA ASP A 608 36.30 -14.34 -14.76
C ASP A 608 37.56 -13.68 -14.15
N GLU A 609 37.52 -12.39 -13.81
CA GLU A 609 38.58 -11.70 -13.04
C GLU A 609 38.83 -12.35 -11.66
N LEU A 610 37.82 -13.02 -11.08
CA LEU A 610 37.93 -13.71 -9.79
C LEU A 610 38.48 -15.14 -9.90
N ASP A 611 38.60 -15.69 -11.11
CA ASP A 611 39.00 -17.10 -11.31
C ASP A 611 40.32 -17.47 -10.60
N PRO A 612 41.40 -16.66 -10.67
CA PRO A 612 42.64 -16.97 -9.95
C PRO A 612 42.45 -17.00 -8.43
N LEU A 613 41.66 -16.08 -7.89
CA LEU A 613 41.37 -15.99 -6.45
C LEU A 613 40.51 -17.15 -5.95
N MET A 614 39.65 -17.68 -6.82
CA MET A 614 38.80 -18.82 -6.54
C MET A 614 39.48 -20.17 -6.84
N GLY A 615 40.76 -20.17 -7.25
CA GLY A 615 41.48 -21.38 -7.66
C GLY A 615 40.81 -22.09 -8.85
N HIS A 616 40.24 -21.33 -9.77
CA HIS A 616 39.49 -21.85 -10.91
C HIS A 616 40.32 -21.75 -12.20
N LEU A 617 40.67 -22.90 -12.78
CA LEU A 617 41.31 -22.97 -14.11
C LEU A 617 40.37 -23.70 -15.08
N PRO A 618 39.60 -22.98 -15.92
CA PRO A 618 38.66 -23.59 -16.84
C PRO A 618 39.29 -24.69 -17.70
N GLY A 619 38.72 -25.90 -17.67
CA GLY A 619 39.16 -27.03 -18.49
C GLY A 619 40.44 -27.75 -18.02
N ILE A 620 41.12 -27.27 -16.97
CA ILE A 620 42.33 -27.90 -16.40
C ILE A 620 42.06 -28.36 -14.97
N ASP A 621 41.69 -27.42 -14.10
CA ASP A 621 41.38 -27.67 -12.68
C ASP A 621 40.21 -26.76 -12.26
N PRO A 622 38.97 -27.12 -12.64
CA PRO A 622 37.83 -26.25 -12.41
C PRO A 622 37.35 -26.34 -10.95
N ASN A 623 37.36 -25.21 -10.25
CA ASN A 623 36.53 -25.06 -9.04
C ASN A 623 35.05 -25.16 -9.44
N LEU A 624 34.42 -26.32 -9.15
CA LEU A 624 33.05 -26.63 -9.54
C LEU A 624 32.00 -25.76 -8.83
N ASN A 625 32.24 -25.40 -7.56
CA ASN A 625 31.34 -24.53 -6.81
C ASN A 625 31.34 -23.12 -7.41
N TRP A 626 32.52 -22.61 -7.77
CA TRP A 626 32.63 -21.31 -8.42
C TRP A 626 31.99 -21.29 -9.81
N ALA A 627 32.17 -22.34 -10.62
CA ALA A 627 31.48 -22.45 -11.91
C ALA A 627 29.95 -22.46 -11.76
N SER A 628 29.44 -23.18 -10.75
CA SER A 628 28.01 -23.23 -10.42
C SER A 628 27.48 -21.86 -9.97
N GLU A 629 28.27 -21.12 -9.20
CA GLU A 629 27.94 -19.76 -8.77
C GLU A 629 27.90 -18.76 -9.94
N LYS A 630 28.88 -18.82 -10.87
CA LYS A 630 28.85 -18.00 -12.09
C LYS A 630 27.58 -18.23 -12.90
N GLU A 631 27.18 -19.49 -13.09
CA GLU A 631 25.92 -19.83 -13.78
C GLU A 631 24.67 -19.41 -13.00
N ARG A 632 24.70 -19.47 -11.67
CA ARG A 632 23.62 -18.94 -10.82
C ARG A 632 23.45 -17.43 -11.02
N ILE A 633 24.54 -16.66 -10.90
CA ILE A 633 24.53 -15.20 -11.04
C ILE A 633 24.01 -14.80 -12.42
N LYS A 634 24.49 -15.45 -13.47
CA LYS A 634 24.01 -15.25 -14.84
C LYS A 634 22.50 -15.45 -14.98
N LYS A 635 21.94 -16.48 -14.33
CA LYS A 635 20.50 -16.75 -14.32
C LYS A 635 19.69 -15.74 -13.50
N LEU A 636 20.27 -15.19 -12.43
CA LEU A 636 19.63 -14.16 -11.59
C LEU A 636 19.52 -12.82 -12.31
N CYS A 637 20.50 -12.48 -13.12
CA CYS A 637 20.53 -11.22 -13.87
C CYS A 637 19.30 -11.05 -14.78
N TRP A 638 18.87 -9.80 -14.93
CA TRP A 638 17.71 -9.39 -15.75
C TRP A 638 17.96 -8.08 -16.49
N TRP A 639 18.96 -7.29 -16.07
CA TRP A 639 19.17 -5.91 -16.52
C TRP A 639 19.29 -5.78 -18.04
N ALA A 640 20.05 -6.68 -18.68
CA ALA A 640 20.23 -6.68 -20.14
C ALA A 640 18.91 -6.84 -20.92
N GLU A 641 17.90 -7.50 -20.36
CA GLU A 641 16.58 -7.65 -20.98
C GLU A 641 15.75 -6.36 -20.91
N MET A 642 16.12 -5.43 -20.02
CA MET A 642 15.48 -4.13 -19.78
C MET A 642 16.29 -2.93 -20.27
N ALA A 643 17.56 -3.11 -20.67
CA ALA A 643 18.41 -2.08 -21.24
C ALA A 643 17.68 -1.27 -22.35
N ASP A 644 17.81 0.05 -22.32
CA ASP A 644 17.15 1.04 -23.19
C ASP A 644 15.61 1.05 -23.13
N LYS A 645 14.99 0.24 -22.28
CA LYS A 645 13.53 0.23 -22.08
C LYS A 645 13.18 1.00 -20.82
N HIS A 646 12.12 1.79 -20.89
CA HIS A 646 11.57 2.56 -19.77
C HIS A 646 12.52 3.57 -19.09
N GLY A 647 13.73 3.78 -19.63
CA GLY A 647 14.78 4.63 -19.05
C GLY A 647 15.85 3.87 -18.25
N ILE A 648 15.94 2.54 -18.37
CA ILE A 648 17.02 1.74 -17.78
C ILE A 648 18.28 1.87 -18.66
N SER A 649 19.43 2.10 -18.03
CA SER A 649 20.73 2.24 -18.72
C SER A 649 21.18 0.94 -19.40
N ASP A 650 21.89 1.07 -20.50
CA ASP A 650 22.48 -0.05 -21.27
C ASP A 650 23.80 -0.55 -20.68
N ASP A 651 24.53 0.30 -19.97
CA ASP A 651 25.84 0.03 -19.37
C ASP A 651 25.79 -0.67 -18.00
N GLY A 652 24.58 -0.86 -17.45
CA GLY A 652 24.34 -1.52 -16.18
C GLY A 652 24.56 -0.64 -14.95
N LYS A 653 24.83 0.66 -15.10
CA LYS A 653 25.12 1.57 -13.99
C LYS A 653 23.89 2.39 -13.62
N ALA A 654 23.74 2.64 -12.32
CA ALA A 654 22.68 3.47 -11.78
C ALA A 654 23.11 4.10 -10.44
N TRP A 655 22.37 5.12 -10.03
CA TRP A 655 22.42 5.66 -8.68
C TRP A 655 21.51 4.83 -7.78
N HIS A 656 22.08 4.21 -6.74
CA HIS A 656 21.37 3.38 -5.77
C HIS A 656 21.12 4.16 -4.50
N PHE A 657 19.93 3.97 -3.93
CA PHE A 657 19.46 4.56 -2.69
C PHE A 657 19.20 3.46 -1.68
N GLN A 658 19.51 3.70 -0.41
CA GLN A 658 19.04 2.81 0.64
C GLN A 658 17.50 2.91 0.72
N PRO A 659 16.73 1.80 0.51
CA PRO A 659 15.28 1.89 0.33
C PRO A 659 14.52 2.50 1.51
N CYS A 660 14.88 2.13 2.75
CA CYS A 660 14.19 2.63 3.93
C CYS A 660 14.44 4.14 4.14
N ALA A 661 15.67 4.64 3.99
CA ALA A 661 15.99 6.05 4.16
C ALA A 661 15.35 6.91 3.07
N PHE A 662 15.32 6.42 1.83
CA PHE A 662 14.61 7.06 0.74
C PHE A 662 13.12 7.25 1.06
N LEU A 663 12.47 6.17 1.56
CA LEU A 663 11.08 6.22 2.02
C LEU A 663 10.90 7.17 3.22
N ILE A 664 11.76 7.08 4.23
CA ILE A 664 11.69 7.91 5.44
C ILE A 664 11.80 9.38 5.09
N ASN A 665 12.69 9.77 4.17
CA ASN A 665 12.82 11.15 3.74
C ASN A 665 11.54 11.64 3.05
N LEU A 666 11.06 10.91 2.03
CA LEU A 666 10.00 11.40 1.14
C LEU A 666 8.57 11.17 1.65
N ASN A 667 8.34 10.17 2.51
CA ASN A 667 7.04 9.97 3.16
C ASN A 667 6.65 11.20 4.02
N GLN A 668 7.65 11.88 4.60
CA GLN A 668 7.44 13.13 5.37
C GLN A 668 7.00 14.31 4.51
N ALA A 669 7.30 14.30 3.20
CA ALA A 669 6.90 15.37 2.29
C ALA A 669 5.39 15.33 1.95
N THR A 670 4.73 14.19 2.20
CA THR A 670 3.33 13.96 1.81
C THR A 670 2.34 14.19 2.95
N LYS A 671 2.79 14.10 4.21
CA LYS A 671 1.93 14.28 5.39
C LYS A 671 1.94 15.73 5.84
N LYS A 672 1.30 16.61 5.08
CA LYS A 672 0.75 17.82 5.69
C LYS A 672 -0.38 17.34 6.62
N PRO A 673 -0.31 17.54 7.95
CA PRO A 673 -1.46 17.26 8.79
C PRO A 673 -2.65 18.00 8.18
N PRO A 674 -3.78 17.30 7.91
CA PRO A 674 -4.88 17.93 7.21
C PRO A 674 -5.31 19.16 8.00
N LEU A 675 -5.39 20.30 7.30
CA LEU A 675 -5.92 21.52 7.88
C LEU A 675 -7.45 21.38 7.91
N ILE A 676 -8.06 21.85 9.00
CA ILE A 676 -9.50 22.05 9.04
C ILE A 676 -9.81 23.19 8.08
N LYS A 677 -10.46 22.87 6.96
CA LYS A 677 -10.65 23.81 5.83
C LYS A 677 -11.64 24.91 6.19
N GLN A 678 -12.67 24.57 6.95
CA GLN A 678 -13.76 25.43 7.41
C GLN A 678 -14.29 24.89 8.75
N GLY A 679 -14.93 25.72 9.57
CA GLY A 679 -15.63 25.24 10.77
C GLY A 679 -14.75 24.91 11.99
N ARG A 680 -13.60 25.59 12.15
CA ARG A 680 -12.68 25.34 13.26
C ARG A 680 -13.37 25.41 14.63
N VAL A 681 -14.22 26.42 14.85
CA VAL A 681 -14.97 26.59 16.11
C VAL A 681 -15.88 25.38 16.40
N THR A 682 -16.52 24.81 15.38
CA THR A 682 -17.34 23.59 15.52
C THR A 682 -16.46 22.37 15.78
N PHE A 683 -15.38 22.20 15.03
CA PHE A 683 -14.46 21.07 15.21
C PHE A 683 -13.92 21.01 16.64
N ASP A 684 -13.50 22.16 17.18
CA ASP A 684 -12.91 22.26 18.51
C ASP A 684 -13.91 21.97 19.63
N ALA A 685 -15.19 22.27 19.39
CA ALA A 685 -16.27 22.05 20.35
C ALA A 685 -16.82 20.61 20.36
N GLU A 686 -16.68 19.87 19.25
CA GLU A 686 -17.29 18.54 19.09
C GLU A 686 -16.35 17.44 19.58
N GLY A 687 -16.41 17.11 20.87
CA GLY A 687 -15.59 16.04 21.47
C GLY A 687 -14.16 16.46 21.80
N ASN A 688 -13.28 15.51 22.09
CA ASN A 688 -11.86 15.77 22.34
C ASN A 688 -10.95 14.57 22.00
N ASP A 689 -9.64 14.80 22.02
CA ASP A 689 -8.62 13.77 21.77
C ASP A 689 -7.98 13.25 23.07
N ILE A 690 -8.71 13.25 24.18
CA ILE A 690 -8.26 12.75 25.48
C ILE A 690 -8.81 11.32 25.68
N PRO A 691 -7.98 10.24 25.60
CA PRO A 691 -8.47 8.86 25.59
C PRO A 691 -9.31 8.46 26.81
N THR A 692 -9.08 9.08 27.95
CA THR A 692 -9.82 8.84 29.21
C THR A 692 -11.11 9.64 29.31
N SER A 693 -11.37 10.56 28.37
CA SER A 693 -12.57 11.39 28.39
C SER A 693 -13.78 10.62 27.86
N PRO A 694 -14.98 10.79 28.45
CA PRO A 694 -16.21 10.28 27.85
C PRO A 694 -16.52 10.92 26.49
N PHE A 695 -15.87 12.04 26.15
CA PHE A 695 -16.00 12.74 24.88
C PHE A 695 -14.86 12.42 23.89
N PHE A 696 -14.09 11.35 24.14
CA PHE A 696 -13.04 10.92 23.22
C PHE A 696 -13.64 10.55 21.85
N SER A 697 -13.35 11.36 20.83
CA SER A 697 -14.08 11.33 19.56
C SER A 697 -13.55 10.28 18.58
N ARG A 698 -12.33 9.78 18.78
CA ARG A 698 -11.65 8.88 17.83
C ARG A 698 -12.06 7.40 17.92
N VAL A 699 -13.09 7.10 18.71
CA VAL A 699 -13.71 5.77 18.81
C VAL A 699 -15.22 5.93 18.67
N ILE A 700 -15.89 4.87 18.21
CA ILE A 700 -17.35 4.89 18.17
C ILE A 700 -17.93 5.07 19.58
N HIS A 701 -18.95 5.92 19.69
CA HIS A 701 -19.65 6.20 20.93
C HIS A 701 -21.12 6.52 20.66
N TRP A 702 -21.93 6.59 21.72
CA TRP A 702 -23.34 6.97 21.64
C TRP A 702 -23.60 8.13 22.62
N PRO A 703 -24.03 9.31 22.13
CA PRO A 703 -24.24 10.52 22.94
C PRO A 703 -25.36 10.46 24.01
N GLY A 704 -26.10 9.35 24.12
CA GLY A 704 -26.98 9.12 25.28
C GLY A 704 -28.45 9.55 25.14
N ASN A 705 -28.94 9.88 23.93
CA ASN A 705 -30.35 10.22 23.71
C ASN A 705 -31.00 9.36 22.61
N THR A 706 -32.34 9.33 22.59
CA THR A 706 -33.13 8.46 21.69
C THR A 706 -33.06 8.84 20.22
N LEU A 707 -32.65 10.06 19.89
CA LEU A 707 -32.52 10.56 18.51
C LEU A 707 -31.10 10.38 17.96
N SER A 708 -30.10 10.22 18.82
CA SER A 708 -28.71 10.04 18.42
C SER A 708 -28.43 8.62 17.95
N GLY A 709 -27.66 8.54 16.87
CA GLY A 709 -27.08 7.30 16.38
C GLY A 709 -25.70 7.01 16.95
N VAL A 710 -25.04 6.00 16.39
CA VAL A 710 -23.63 5.74 16.65
C VAL A 710 -22.83 6.90 16.06
N THR A 711 -21.91 7.45 16.84
CA THR A 711 -21.12 8.65 16.49
C THR A 711 -19.64 8.33 16.49
N ILE A 712 -18.88 8.91 15.56
CA ILE A 712 -17.41 8.85 15.51
C ILE A 712 -16.84 10.19 15.03
N GLY A 713 -15.58 10.48 15.33
CA GLY A 713 -14.95 11.75 14.98
C GLY A 713 -15.67 12.94 15.62
N ARG A 714 -15.53 14.11 15.00
CA ARG A 714 -16.09 15.38 15.49
C ARG A 714 -17.60 15.50 15.18
N GLY A 715 -18.41 14.60 15.74
CA GLY A 715 -19.87 14.65 15.64
C GLY A 715 -20.48 13.98 14.39
N TYR A 716 -19.79 13.00 13.77
CA TYR A 716 -20.35 12.25 12.65
C TYR A 716 -21.37 11.21 13.15
N ASP A 717 -22.65 11.59 13.18
CA ASP A 717 -23.77 10.71 13.53
C ASP A 717 -24.22 9.85 12.32
N MET A 718 -24.34 8.53 12.55
CA MET A 718 -24.69 7.52 11.54
C MET A 718 -26.18 7.14 11.53
N GLY A 719 -26.98 7.69 12.44
CA GLY A 719 -28.38 7.30 12.65
C GLY A 719 -29.36 7.65 11.53
N PHE A 720 -28.97 8.55 10.61
CA PHE A 720 -29.78 8.93 9.44
C PHE A 720 -29.02 8.75 8.12
N ARG A 721 -27.94 7.97 8.13
CA ARG A 721 -27.09 7.73 6.95
C ARG A 721 -27.22 6.30 6.48
N THR A 722 -27.12 6.10 5.17
CA THR A 722 -27.10 4.76 4.59
C THR A 722 -25.75 4.09 4.83
N GLU A 723 -25.73 2.75 4.80
CA GLU A 723 -24.49 1.97 4.92
C GLU A 723 -23.44 2.39 3.88
N GLN A 724 -23.85 2.54 2.61
CA GLN A 724 -22.96 2.93 1.52
C GLN A 724 -22.37 4.33 1.72
N GLU A 725 -23.18 5.27 2.20
CA GLU A 725 -22.73 6.63 2.49
C GLU A 725 -21.67 6.65 3.59
N ILE A 726 -21.90 5.90 4.69
CA ILE A 726 -20.94 5.78 5.77
C ILE A 726 -19.64 5.16 5.25
N TYR A 727 -19.73 4.05 4.52
CA TYR A 727 -18.57 3.39 3.94
C TYR A 727 -17.75 4.33 3.03
N ASN A 728 -18.41 5.10 2.17
CA ASN A 728 -17.77 6.07 1.28
C ASN A 728 -17.10 7.21 2.06
N HIS A 729 -17.74 7.73 3.11
CA HIS A 729 -17.15 8.77 3.96
C HIS A 729 -15.94 8.26 4.75
N MET A 730 -16.02 7.05 5.30
CA MET A 730 -14.89 6.44 6.02
C MET A 730 -13.70 6.23 5.10
N THR A 731 -13.91 5.58 3.95
CA THR A 731 -12.85 5.34 2.96
C THR A 731 -12.31 6.64 2.37
N GLY A 732 -13.18 7.62 2.10
CA GLY A 732 -12.79 8.97 1.67
C GLY A 732 -11.99 9.76 2.72
N ALA A 733 -12.16 9.43 4.01
CA ALA A 733 -11.36 9.97 5.10
C ALA A 733 -10.02 9.25 5.31
N GLY A 734 -9.73 8.20 4.53
CA GLY A 734 -8.51 7.39 4.63
C GLY A 734 -8.61 6.25 5.64
N ILE A 735 -9.82 5.80 6.00
CA ILE A 735 -10.04 4.63 6.86
C ILE A 735 -10.03 3.36 6.00
N GLU A 736 -9.24 2.38 6.41
CA GLU A 736 -9.05 1.09 5.71
C GLU A 736 -10.36 0.33 5.48
N HIS A 737 -10.41 -0.45 4.40
CA HIS A 737 -11.63 -1.12 3.93
C HIS A 737 -12.33 -1.95 5.02
N GLU A 738 -11.56 -2.73 5.79
CA GLU A 738 -12.11 -3.59 6.84
C GLU A 738 -12.75 -2.76 7.96
N GLN A 739 -12.05 -1.74 8.45
CA GLN A 739 -12.53 -0.87 9.52
C GLN A 739 -13.73 -0.04 9.05
N ALA A 740 -13.67 0.52 7.83
CA ALA A 740 -14.77 1.25 7.21
C ALA A 740 -16.03 0.38 7.07
N SER A 741 -15.87 -0.88 6.66
CA SER A 741 -16.99 -1.84 6.55
C SER A 741 -17.63 -2.13 7.90
N LYS A 742 -16.83 -2.30 8.97
CA LYS A 742 -17.36 -2.50 10.32
C LYS A 742 -18.11 -1.26 10.84
N ILE A 743 -17.58 -0.06 10.60
CA ILE A 743 -18.23 1.20 10.97
C ILE A 743 -19.56 1.37 10.21
N ALA A 744 -19.58 1.05 8.92
CA ALA A 744 -20.76 1.18 8.06
C ALA A 744 -21.96 0.37 8.55
N GLN A 745 -21.74 -0.76 9.25
CA GLN A 745 -22.81 -1.56 9.86
C GLN A 745 -23.62 -0.81 10.93
N ALA A 746 -23.16 0.36 11.39
CA ALA A 746 -23.88 1.22 12.33
C ALA A 746 -25.04 2.02 11.70
N TYR A 747 -25.22 1.93 10.37
CA TYR A 747 -26.25 2.66 9.63
C TYR A 747 -27.64 2.57 10.27
N GLU A 748 -28.34 3.70 10.29
CA GLU A 748 -29.73 3.84 10.77
C GLU A 748 -29.99 3.39 12.22
N LYS A 749 -28.94 3.05 12.98
CA LYS A 749 -29.09 2.68 14.40
C LYS A 749 -29.22 3.94 15.23
N GLN A 750 -30.25 3.99 16.05
CA GLN A 750 -30.56 5.10 16.96
C GLN A 750 -30.91 4.58 18.36
N GLY A 751 -30.78 5.43 19.37
CA GLY A 751 -31.15 5.12 20.75
C GLY A 751 -30.49 3.84 21.27
N THR A 752 -31.29 2.93 21.84
CA THR A 752 -30.78 1.68 22.43
C THR A 752 -30.08 0.76 21.43
N ASN A 753 -30.48 0.79 20.14
CA ASN A 753 -29.79 0.01 19.10
C ASN A 753 -28.39 0.57 18.81
N ALA A 754 -28.22 1.89 18.84
CA ALA A 754 -26.90 2.51 18.74
C ALA A 754 -26.03 2.20 19.95
N GLN A 755 -26.61 2.26 21.16
CA GLN A 755 -25.93 1.89 22.41
C GLN A 755 -25.41 0.45 22.37
N HIS A 756 -26.25 -0.52 22.01
CA HIS A 756 -25.84 -1.93 21.90
C HIS A 756 -24.77 -2.13 20.83
N PHE A 757 -24.87 -1.44 19.70
CA PHE A 757 -23.84 -1.52 18.67
C PHE A 757 -22.47 -1.05 19.19
N VAL A 758 -22.43 0.08 19.90
CA VAL A 758 -21.19 0.60 20.50
C VAL A 758 -20.61 -0.40 21.49
N ILE A 759 -21.42 -0.92 22.43
CA ILE A 759 -20.96 -1.89 23.44
C ILE A 759 -20.32 -3.12 22.77
N ASN A 760 -20.92 -3.62 21.69
CA ASN A 760 -20.48 -4.87 21.07
C ASN A 760 -19.33 -4.69 20.07
N ASN A 761 -19.09 -3.49 19.54
CA ASN A 761 -18.18 -3.29 18.42
C ASN A 761 -17.08 -2.26 18.66
N LYS A 762 -17.08 -1.50 19.78
CA LYS A 762 -16.10 -0.43 20.01
C LYS A 762 -14.66 -0.94 20.01
N GLU A 763 -14.38 -2.04 20.70
CA GLU A 763 -13.03 -2.64 20.75
C GLU A 763 -12.62 -3.24 19.41
N SER A 764 -13.52 -3.90 18.69
CA SER A 764 -13.22 -4.58 17.43
C SER A 764 -13.10 -3.63 16.22
N ILE A 765 -13.75 -2.46 16.27
CA ILE A 765 -13.61 -1.38 15.30
C ILE A 765 -12.33 -0.58 15.57
N GLY A 766 -11.96 -0.39 16.84
CA GLY A 766 -10.75 0.33 17.21
C GLY A 766 -10.83 1.84 17.02
N GLU A 767 -9.67 2.49 17.13
CA GLU A 767 -9.50 3.94 17.09
C GLU A 767 -9.18 4.43 15.67
N ILE A 768 -9.73 5.59 15.29
CA ILE A 768 -9.32 6.33 14.08
C ILE A 768 -8.19 7.33 14.42
N THR A 769 -7.34 7.62 13.45
CA THR A 769 -6.28 8.61 13.60
C THR A 769 -6.86 10.04 13.67
N ASN A 770 -6.10 10.98 14.24
CA ASN A 770 -6.49 12.39 14.22
C ASN A 770 -6.63 12.94 12.77
N GLU A 771 -5.77 12.46 11.86
CA GLU A 771 -5.85 12.78 10.44
C GLU A 771 -7.18 12.31 9.82
N GLN A 772 -7.57 11.05 10.04
CA GLN A 772 -8.85 10.51 9.56
C GLN A 772 -10.04 11.28 10.13
N GLN A 773 -9.98 11.68 11.41
CA GLN A 773 -11.00 12.52 12.05
C GLN A 773 -11.14 13.89 11.36
N ILE A 774 -10.02 14.56 11.04
CA ILE A 774 -10.04 15.85 10.35
C ILE A 774 -10.54 15.69 8.91
N ASN A 775 -10.09 14.65 8.20
CA ASN A 775 -10.55 14.37 6.84
C ASN A 775 -12.05 14.08 6.80
N LEU A 776 -12.56 13.30 7.75
CA LEU A 776 -13.99 13.02 7.89
C LEU A 776 -14.78 14.31 8.14
N PHE A 777 -14.30 15.18 9.04
CA PHE A 777 -14.96 16.47 9.29
C PHE A 777 -14.95 17.36 8.04
N ASN A 778 -13.80 17.50 7.37
CA ASN A 778 -13.68 18.28 6.13
C ASN A 778 -14.59 17.76 5.01
N LEU A 779 -14.87 16.46 4.98
CA LEU A 779 -15.73 15.82 3.98
C LEU A 779 -17.21 16.16 4.20
N ILE A 780 -17.66 16.23 5.47
CA ILE A 780 -19.07 16.40 5.81
C ILE A 780 -19.48 17.86 6.07
N TYR A 781 -18.54 18.71 6.51
CA TYR A 781 -18.84 20.08 6.92
C TYR A 781 -19.48 20.94 5.81
N PRO A 782 -19.10 20.82 4.51
CA PRO A 782 -19.74 21.60 3.44
C PRO A 782 -21.26 21.44 3.36
N VAL A 783 -21.79 20.25 3.65
CA VAL A 783 -23.25 19.99 3.67
C VAL A 783 -23.95 20.78 4.78
N TYR A 784 -23.26 21.01 5.91
CA TYR A 784 -23.80 21.85 6.99
C TYR A 784 -23.75 23.33 6.64
N VAL A 785 -22.77 23.77 5.85
CA VAL A 785 -22.74 25.15 5.32
C VAL A 785 -23.92 25.40 4.40
N GLU A 786 -24.18 24.49 3.44
CA GLU A 786 -25.34 24.57 2.54
C GLU A 786 -26.66 24.60 3.32
N ARG A 787 -26.82 23.70 4.29
CA ARG A 787 -28.01 23.67 5.15
C ARG A 787 -28.17 24.94 5.99
N ALA A 788 -27.08 25.55 6.44
CA ALA A 788 -27.12 26.82 7.16
C ALA A 788 -27.56 27.97 6.26
N ILE A 789 -27.11 28.00 5.01
CA ILE A 789 -27.58 28.96 4.00
C ILE A 789 -29.09 28.80 3.76
N GLU A 790 -29.55 27.57 3.55
CA GLU A 790 -30.97 27.27 3.36
C GLU A 790 -31.81 27.71 4.56
N ASN A 791 -31.40 27.34 5.77
CA ASN A 791 -32.09 27.75 7.00
C ASN A 791 -32.08 29.26 7.18
N TYR A 792 -30.95 29.91 6.94
CA TYR A 792 -30.83 31.37 7.04
C TYR A 792 -31.81 32.04 6.08
N ASN A 793 -31.78 31.67 4.80
CA ASN A 793 -32.66 32.23 3.78
C ASN A 793 -34.12 31.97 4.11
N HIS A 794 -34.48 30.75 4.52
CA HIS A 794 -35.85 30.40 4.89
C HIS A 794 -36.38 31.24 6.05
N TRP A 795 -35.60 31.39 7.13
CA TRP A 795 -36.06 32.03 8.36
C TRP A 795 -35.96 33.56 8.37
N THR A 796 -35.16 34.13 7.47
CA THR A 796 -34.89 35.58 7.45
C THR A 796 -35.39 36.28 6.18
N ALA A 797 -35.97 35.57 5.20
CA ALA A 797 -36.40 36.10 3.90
C ALA A 797 -37.24 37.40 3.95
N ASN A 798 -38.09 37.56 4.98
CA ASN A 798 -39.02 38.70 5.09
C ASN A 798 -38.54 39.77 6.08
N GLU A 799 -37.29 39.70 6.55
CA GLU A 799 -36.74 40.63 7.54
C GLU A 799 -36.07 41.83 6.84
N PRO A 800 -36.50 43.08 7.12
CA PRO A 800 -36.05 44.26 6.38
C PRO A 800 -34.58 44.63 6.61
N ASP A 801 -33.99 44.22 7.75
CA ASP A 801 -32.62 44.54 8.15
C ASP A 801 -31.63 43.38 7.87
N ARG A 802 -32.05 42.36 7.11
CA ARG A 802 -31.23 41.18 6.81
C ARG A 802 -30.08 41.54 5.86
N VAL A 803 -28.88 41.09 6.21
CA VAL A 803 -27.71 41.09 5.31
C VAL A 803 -27.70 39.80 4.49
N GLU A 804 -27.35 39.85 3.20
CA GLU A 804 -27.25 38.63 2.41
C GLU A 804 -26.10 37.73 2.92
N TRP A 805 -26.28 36.41 2.86
CA TRP A 805 -25.33 35.45 3.42
C TRP A 805 -23.86 35.66 2.97
N PRO A 806 -23.56 35.97 1.69
CA PRO A 806 -22.19 36.24 1.27
C PRO A 806 -21.53 37.43 1.98
N ASP A 807 -22.34 38.40 2.40
CA ASP A 807 -21.91 39.68 3.00
C ASP A 807 -21.85 39.65 4.53
N LEU A 808 -22.33 38.57 5.16
CA LEU A 808 -22.12 38.33 6.58
C LEU A 808 -20.64 38.16 6.91
N ASN A 809 -20.21 38.71 8.04
CA ASN A 809 -18.89 38.49 8.59
C ASN A 809 -18.64 36.98 8.76
N GLN A 810 -17.44 36.52 8.38
CA GLN A 810 -17.09 35.11 8.43
C GLN A 810 -17.33 34.50 9.81
N THR A 811 -17.01 35.21 10.90
CA THR A 811 -17.16 34.67 12.25
C THR A 811 -18.62 34.47 12.64
N ILE A 812 -19.52 35.33 12.14
CA ILE A 812 -20.98 35.15 12.29
C ILE A 812 -21.45 33.93 11.49
N ARG A 813 -20.99 33.78 10.25
CA ARG A 813 -21.32 32.59 9.44
C ARG A 813 -20.88 31.30 10.12
N ASP A 814 -19.68 31.26 10.68
CA ASP A 814 -19.17 30.07 11.37
C ASP A 814 -20.09 29.68 12.54
N ILE A 815 -20.57 30.65 13.32
CA ILE A 815 -21.50 30.40 14.43
C ILE A 815 -22.90 29.99 13.94
N LEU A 816 -23.41 30.58 12.86
CA LEU A 816 -24.69 30.17 12.28
C LEU A 816 -24.64 28.73 11.75
N VAL A 817 -23.52 28.34 11.13
CA VAL A 817 -23.27 26.95 10.72
C VAL A 817 -23.17 26.04 11.94
N ASP A 818 -22.47 26.46 13.00
CA ASP A 818 -22.35 25.68 14.24
C ASP A 818 -23.72 25.43 14.92
N PHE A 819 -24.64 26.39 14.88
CA PHE A 819 -26.02 26.17 15.35
C PHE A 819 -26.72 25.08 14.55
N VAL A 820 -26.58 25.08 13.22
CA VAL A 820 -27.15 24.03 12.37
C VAL A 820 -26.48 22.69 12.64
N TYR A 821 -25.17 22.67 12.84
CA TYR A 821 -24.40 21.47 13.18
C TYR A 821 -24.90 20.84 14.49
N GLN A 822 -25.17 21.66 15.51
CA GLN A 822 -25.76 21.21 16.78
C GLN A 822 -27.24 20.79 16.67
N GLY A 823 -27.90 21.08 15.54
CA GLY A 823 -29.29 20.71 15.31
C GLY A 823 -30.33 21.80 15.61
N PHE A 824 -29.91 23.06 15.83
CA PHE A 824 -30.82 24.21 15.98
C PHE A 824 -31.40 24.67 14.63
N THR A 825 -32.18 23.81 13.99
CA THR A 825 -32.70 23.99 12.63
C THR A 825 -34.21 24.29 12.58
N LYS A 826 -34.93 24.02 13.67
CA LYS A 826 -36.41 24.05 13.71
C LYS A 826 -37.03 25.41 14.13
N GLY A 827 -36.23 26.47 14.24
CA GLY A 827 -36.73 27.78 14.68
C GLY A 827 -35.92 28.95 14.13
N ALA A 828 -36.58 30.10 13.99
CA ALA A 828 -36.00 31.27 13.34
C ALA A 828 -34.94 32.02 14.19
N ASN A 829 -35.02 31.90 15.52
CA ASN A 829 -34.25 32.75 16.45
C ASN A 829 -32.72 32.69 16.26
N PRO A 830 -32.09 31.51 16.09
CA PRO A 830 -30.64 31.46 15.84
C PRO A 830 -30.21 32.19 14.57
N MET A 831 -30.99 32.08 13.49
CA MET A 831 -30.69 32.74 12.21
C MET A 831 -30.93 34.25 12.29
N LYS A 832 -32.04 34.67 12.92
CA LYS A 832 -32.37 36.08 13.11
C LYS A 832 -31.34 36.80 13.98
N ALA A 833 -30.80 36.14 15.01
CA ALA A 833 -29.78 36.72 15.88
C ALA A 833 -28.47 37.08 15.14
N GLY A 834 -28.16 36.40 14.03
CA GLY A 834 -27.00 36.72 13.20
C GLY A 834 -27.29 37.60 11.98
N MET A 835 -28.56 37.91 11.69
CA MET A 835 -28.93 38.42 10.37
C MET A 835 -28.50 39.86 10.09
N ARG A 836 -28.34 40.68 11.14
CA ARG A 836 -27.95 42.09 11.05
C ARG A 836 -26.42 42.31 10.98
N ASN A 837 -25.66 41.21 10.87
CA ASN A 837 -24.20 41.24 10.83
C ASN A 837 -23.55 41.91 12.07
N ASN A 838 -24.21 41.81 13.23
CA ASN A 838 -23.77 42.41 14.49
C ASN A 838 -23.32 41.32 15.49
N LYS A 839 -22.03 41.30 15.82
CA LYS A 839 -21.45 40.31 16.74
C LYS A 839 -21.96 40.45 18.17
N GLU A 840 -22.19 41.67 18.66
CA GLU A 840 -22.70 41.91 20.01
C GLU A 840 -24.13 41.40 20.17
N GLU A 841 -24.97 41.59 19.16
CA GLU A 841 -26.34 41.06 19.12
C GLU A 841 -26.34 39.53 19.19
N LEU A 842 -25.46 38.88 18.41
CA LEU A 842 -25.31 37.43 18.41
C LEU A 842 -24.72 36.90 19.74
N ILE A 843 -23.73 37.58 20.32
CA ILE A 843 -23.17 37.25 21.65
C ILE A 843 -24.28 37.34 22.71
N ASN A 844 -25.05 38.43 22.71
CA ASN A 844 -26.16 38.61 23.64
C ASN A 844 -27.20 37.48 23.50
N TYR A 845 -27.51 37.07 22.29
CA TYR A 845 -28.38 35.92 22.05
C TYR A 845 -27.80 34.62 22.61
N ILE A 846 -26.52 34.35 22.37
CA ILE A 846 -25.82 33.14 22.85
C ILE A 846 -25.83 33.07 24.38
N GLU A 847 -25.49 34.17 25.06
CA GLU A 847 -25.30 34.17 26.51
C GLU A 847 -26.61 34.25 27.29
N ASN A 848 -27.62 34.93 26.75
CA ASN A 848 -28.88 35.18 27.47
C ASN A 848 -30.03 34.25 27.07
N THR A 849 -29.89 33.43 26.02
CA THR A 849 -30.90 32.44 25.65
C THR A 849 -30.59 31.10 26.34
N GLN A 850 -31.37 30.73 27.37
CA GLN A 850 -31.13 29.51 28.16
C GLN A 850 -30.95 28.24 27.31
N ALA A 851 -31.71 28.10 26.22
CA ALA A 851 -31.61 26.96 25.31
C ALA A 851 -30.24 26.87 24.59
N ILE A 852 -29.53 27.99 24.44
CA ILE A 852 -28.23 28.11 23.77
C ILE A 852 -27.09 28.16 24.80
N SER A 853 -27.21 29.00 25.83
CA SER A 853 -26.15 29.26 26.80
C SER A 853 -25.74 28.04 27.62
N GLN A 854 -26.63 27.07 27.81
CA GLN A 854 -26.31 25.79 28.45
C GLN A 854 -25.19 25.00 27.74
N TYR A 855 -24.97 25.23 26.45
CA TYR A 855 -23.91 24.56 25.67
C TYR A 855 -22.63 25.40 25.56
N GLU A 856 -22.67 26.67 25.97
CA GLU A 856 -21.56 27.61 25.79
C GLU A 856 -20.26 27.20 26.49
N PRO A 857 -20.26 26.58 27.69
CA PRO A 857 -19.02 26.11 28.33
C PRO A 857 -18.21 25.13 27.48
N GLY A 858 -18.86 24.35 26.60
CA GLY A 858 -18.19 23.42 25.68
C GLY A 858 -18.01 23.94 24.26
N ARG A 859 -18.75 25.00 23.87
CA ARG A 859 -18.80 25.52 22.49
C ARG A 859 -17.98 26.79 22.29
N ASN A 860 -17.85 27.62 23.32
CA ASN A 860 -17.02 28.84 23.32
C ASN A 860 -17.30 29.83 22.17
N ARG A 861 -18.55 29.93 21.71
CA ARG A 861 -18.99 30.75 20.57
C ARG A 861 -18.87 32.24 20.85
N ALA A 862 -19.30 32.67 22.04
CA ALA A 862 -19.28 34.08 22.42
C ALA A 862 -17.84 34.60 22.46
N ASN A 863 -16.92 33.80 23.00
CA ASN A 863 -15.50 34.14 23.00
C ASN A 863 -14.89 34.11 21.60
N TYR A 864 -15.30 33.17 20.74
CA TYR A 864 -14.88 33.16 19.33
C TYR A 864 -15.27 34.47 18.62
N LEU A 865 -16.50 34.97 18.84
CA LEU A 865 -16.99 36.23 18.29
C LEU A 865 -16.33 37.48 18.89
N ARG A 866 -15.86 37.42 20.15
CA ARG A 866 -15.13 38.55 20.79
C ARG A 866 -13.71 38.69 20.29
N ASN A 867 -13.05 37.56 20.01
CA ASN A 867 -11.62 37.51 19.69
C ASN A 867 -11.31 37.64 18.20
N ASN A 868 -12.33 37.55 17.34
CA ASN A 868 -12.22 37.62 15.87
C ASN A 868 -13.33 38.50 15.35
#